data_AF-A0A7V4LFJ5-F1
#
_entry.id   AF-A0A7V4LFJ5-F1
#
_cell.length_a   1.000
_cell.length_b   1.000
_cell.length_c   1.000
_cell.angle_alpha   90.00
_cell.angle_beta   90.00
_cell.angle_gamma   90.00
#
_symmetry.space_group_name_H-M   'P 1'
#
loop_
_entity.id
_entity.type
_entity.pdbx_description
1 polymer ?
#
loop_
_entity_poly.entity_id
_entity_poly.type
_entity_poly.pdbx_seq_one_letter_code
_entity_poly.pdbx_strand_id
1 'polypeptide(L)'
;MPEYDYAKRNAQLAALNFRWAATVGAGFGSVTGSVKDGEKPVVAYDPARFDAEGNVRVHIAPEPRNETCLHCHAKPGWKKRGAAFSARTDVHLAAGLRCVDCHAPGRRAADPRIRGREVHQFGKGDDPSGRVRDDLDDTVRSCESCHLDGWHNAPRATHEWLPPLHLDRLACPTCHIPTRAVKSALVQASDVYNPAPRISPPPKRIWTFSDQEMTFWNHYGELDLFTQADQPTNVTRPTLFRYKGKIWPGNRVHSTWVGYEEPGKPGLNQLFMKDFFQMWTQHRAEPTTRYPELAKIADDNGDGTLEVNRPEEIDALLAATRAYLAATGFPLEGKRLVWVSDDRAYYSSTESKVLPREEWETTAYASVHKFSHDVAPARAALGAGGCTDCHRVESPFFLGAVLAEPFAGEEARPGWIPNHAVLGLSSFWVWLGAVREQWLKPAVYLLTAVLMLLFAALGIRRLAVERLGLPLRQASRMAGTVVATGLALLAGLLASGEWLPYVLVRRLTLDANHAWTSLLALALAGATVLLRPAGSGFLRRARRILGFVTAVAVGLALLCGALMFLKLDAIADLTRLAYSGLELGVLVALAAGAASLGTRLVQTDPGFGADRAADGPAGSTRGGDTVPRGAVVPSVQPLVFVGGADGIRTHGL
;
A
#
# COMPACT_ATOMS: atom_id res chain seq x y z
N MET A 1 -31.72 -15.72 -15.86
CA MET A 1 -33.11 -15.52 -15.39
C MET A 1 -33.04 -15.13 -13.93
N PRO A 2 -33.59 -13.97 -13.53
CA PRO A 2 -33.63 -13.56 -12.13
C PRO A 2 -34.34 -14.55 -11.20
N GLU A 3 -35.28 -15.33 -11.73
CA GLU A 3 -36.14 -16.26 -10.99
C GLU A 3 -35.52 -17.67 -10.84
N TYR A 4 -34.26 -17.87 -11.25
CA TYR A 4 -33.62 -19.17 -11.22
C TYR A 4 -33.44 -19.67 -9.77
N ASP A 5 -34.01 -20.84 -9.47
CA ASP A 5 -34.03 -21.43 -8.14
C ASP A 5 -32.81 -22.31 -7.89
N TYR A 6 -31.80 -21.72 -7.26
CA TYR A 6 -30.58 -22.44 -6.88
C TYR A 6 -30.81 -23.53 -5.84
N ALA A 7 -31.81 -23.38 -4.95
CA ALA A 7 -32.08 -24.38 -3.92
C ALA A 7 -32.60 -25.68 -4.56
N LYS A 8 -33.58 -25.57 -5.47
CA LYS A 8 -34.07 -26.73 -6.23
C LYS A 8 -32.99 -27.35 -7.12
N ARG A 9 -32.19 -26.53 -7.80
CA ARG A 9 -31.03 -27.03 -8.57
C ARG A 9 -30.08 -27.82 -7.66
N ASN A 10 -29.71 -27.28 -6.51
CA ASN A 10 -28.76 -27.91 -5.60
C ASN A 10 -29.32 -29.21 -4.98
N ALA A 11 -30.63 -29.28 -4.73
CA ALA A 11 -31.28 -30.54 -4.34
C ALA A 11 -31.11 -31.63 -5.41
N GLN A 12 -31.27 -31.28 -6.69
CA GLN A 12 -31.02 -32.22 -7.80
C GLN A 12 -29.55 -32.64 -7.89
N LEU A 13 -28.60 -31.72 -7.66
CA LEU A 13 -27.18 -32.08 -7.60
C LEU A 13 -26.86 -33.02 -6.45
N ALA A 14 -27.48 -32.82 -5.28
CA ALA A 14 -27.31 -33.72 -4.12
C ALA A 14 -27.83 -35.14 -4.40
N ALA A 15 -28.83 -35.27 -5.28
CA ALA A 15 -29.34 -36.53 -5.81
C ALA A 15 -28.53 -37.08 -7.01
N LEU A 16 -27.44 -36.41 -7.40
CA LEU A 16 -26.63 -36.70 -8.59
C LEU A 16 -27.39 -36.59 -9.93
N ASN A 17 -28.53 -35.89 -9.94
CA ASN A 17 -29.37 -35.63 -11.11
C ASN A 17 -28.81 -34.48 -11.99
N PHE A 18 -27.51 -34.52 -12.30
CA PHE A 18 -26.77 -33.43 -12.94
C PHE A 18 -27.41 -32.93 -14.24
N ARG A 19 -27.93 -33.83 -15.07
CA ARG A 19 -28.51 -33.54 -16.38
C ARG A 19 -29.74 -32.61 -16.31
N TRP A 20 -30.55 -32.73 -15.27
CA TRP A 20 -31.85 -32.05 -15.19
C TRP A 20 -31.89 -30.93 -14.14
N ALA A 21 -30.81 -30.75 -13.38
CA ALA A 21 -30.72 -29.74 -12.33
C ALA A 21 -31.03 -28.32 -12.86
N ALA A 22 -30.58 -28.00 -14.08
CA ALA A 22 -30.86 -26.72 -14.72
C ALA A 22 -32.33 -26.54 -15.10
N THR A 23 -33.00 -27.60 -15.57
CA THR A 23 -34.44 -27.59 -15.90
C THR A 23 -35.28 -27.29 -14.68
N VAL A 24 -34.98 -27.93 -13.55
CA VAL A 24 -35.70 -27.72 -12.29
C VAL A 24 -35.40 -26.33 -11.73
N GLY A 25 -34.12 -25.91 -11.75
CA GLY A 25 -33.74 -24.57 -11.31
C GLY A 25 -34.37 -23.45 -12.15
N ALA A 26 -34.55 -23.69 -13.46
CA ALA A 26 -35.25 -22.78 -14.36
C ALA A 26 -36.78 -22.73 -14.15
N GLY A 27 -37.34 -23.67 -13.39
CA GLY A 27 -38.79 -23.80 -13.22
C GLY A 27 -39.51 -24.34 -14.46
N PHE A 28 -38.79 -24.99 -15.38
CA PHE A 28 -39.38 -25.56 -16.60
C PHE A 28 -40.00 -26.95 -16.37
N GLY A 29 -39.72 -27.57 -15.23
CA GLY A 29 -40.26 -28.88 -14.88
C GLY A 29 -39.80 -29.37 -13.52
N SER A 30 -40.29 -30.54 -13.14
CA SER A 30 -39.87 -31.29 -11.96
C SER A 30 -39.15 -32.57 -12.37
N VAL A 31 -38.36 -33.12 -11.45
CA VAL A 31 -37.66 -34.40 -11.63
C VAL A 31 -37.99 -35.29 -10.44
N THR A 32 -38.46 -36.50 -10.74
CA THR A 32 -38.66 -37.57 -9.76
C THR A 32 -37.54 -38.59 -9.91
N GLY A 33 -37.15 -39.21 -8.81
CA GLY A 33 -36.10 -40.22 -8.77
C GLY A 33 -34.70 -39.63 -8.50
N SER A 34 -33.78 -40.48 -8.07
CA SER A 34 -32.42 -40.11 -7.63
C SER A 34 -31.36 -41.05 -8.21
N VAL A 35 -30.42 -40.49 -9.01
CA VAL A 35 -29.26 -41.26 -9.49
C VAL A 35 -28.44 -41.80 -8.33
N LYS A 36 -28.31 -41.01 -7.26
CA LYS A 36 -27.60 -41.41 -6.04
C LYS A 36 -28.14 -42.70 -5.44
N ASP A 37 -29.44 -42.93 -5.54
CA ASP A 37 -30.13 -44.09 -4.95
C ASP A 37 -30.31 -45.23 -5.98
N GLY A 38 -29.66 -45.14 -7.14
CA GLY A 38 -29.74 -46.15 -8.21
C GLY A 38 -31.03 -46.09 -9.03
N GLU A 39 -31.87 -45.07 -8.80
CA GLU A 39 -33.12 -44.87 -9.54
C GLU A 39 -32.84 -44.17 -10.89
N LYS A 40 -33.76 -44.34 -11.83
CA LYS A 40 -33.71 -43.64 -13.12
C LYS A 40 -34.56 -42.37 -13.04
N PRO A 41 -33.95 -41.16 -13.08
CA PRO A 41 -34.75 -39.95 -12.96
C PRO A 41 -35.65 -39.72 -14.17
N VAL A 42 -36.84 -39.22 -13.90
CA VAL A 42 -37.86 -38.89 -14.89
C VAL A 42 -38.16 -37.40 -14.78
N VAL A 43 -38.10 -36.70 -15.92
CA VAL A 43 -38.43 -35.27 -16.00
C VAL A 43 -39.87 -35.09 -16.44
N ALA A 44 -40.62 -34.26 -15.72
CA ALA A 44 -41.95 -33.81 -16.10
C ALA A 44 -41.88 -32.31 -16.36
N TYR A 45 -41.99 -31.91 -17.62
CA TYR A 45 -42.05 -30.49 -18.01
C TYR A 45 -43.39 -29.89 -17.62
N ASP A 46 -43.39 -28.60 -17.25
CA ASP A 46 -44.60 -27.81 -16.99
C ASP A 46 -45.10 -27.21 -18.32
N PRO A 47 -46.17 -27.74 -18.94
CA PRO A 47 -46.63 -27.27 -20.25
C PRO A 47 -47.08 -25.80 -20.22
N ALA A 48 -47.48 -25.27 -19.06
CA ALA A 48 -47.87 -23.87 -18.92
C ALA A 48 -46.70 -22.89 -19.14
N ARG A 49 -45.46 -23.39 -19.20
CA ARG A 49 -44.27 -22.61 -19.52
C ARG A 49 -43.98 -22.52 -21.02
N PHE A 50 -44.66 -23.32 -21.84
CA PHE A 50 -44.40 -23.43 -23.26
C PHE A 50 -45.60 -22.91 -24.06
N ASP A 51 -45.34 -22.25 -25.19
CA ASP A 51 -46.36 -21.95 -26.18
C ASP A 51 -46.68 -23.18 -27.04
N ALA A 52 -47.63 -23.04 -27.97
CA ALA A 52 -48.08 -24.13 -28.83
C ALA A 52 -46.97 -24.66 -29.76
N GLU A 53 -45.98 -23.83 -30.06
CA GLU A 53 -44.81 -24.13 -30.88
C GLU A 53 -43.64 -24.71 -30.06
N GLY A 54 -43.79 -24.80 -28.73
CA GLY A 54 -42.77 -25.33 -27.81
C GLY A 54 -41.70 -24.32 -27.40
N ASN A 55 -41.89 -23.02 -27.64
CA ASN A 55 -41.00 -21.98 -27.15
C ASN A 55 -41.33 -21.63 -25.69
N VAL A 56 -40.33 -21.13 -24.97
CA VAL A 56 -40.46 -20.67 -23.59
C VAL A 56 -40.22 -19.18 -23.50
N ARG A 57 -41.12 -18.46 -22.82
CA ARG A 57 -40.91 -17.04 -22.51
C ARG A 57 -40.07 -16.92 -21.25
N VAL A 58 -38.81 -16.55 -21.42
CA VAL A 58 -37.84 -16.37 -20.34
C VAL A 58 -37.60 -14.89 -20.03
N HIS A 59 -37.61 -14.53 -18.75
CA HIS A 59 -37.13 -13.23 -18.30
C HIS A 59 -35.59 -13.24 -18.28
N ILE A 60 -34.98 -12.76 -19.37
CA ILE A 60 -33.53 -12.62 -19.47
C ILE A 60 -33.15 -11.20 -19.07
N ALA A 61 -32.53 -11.07 -17.90
CA ALA A 61 -31.88 -9.82 -17.53
C ALA A 61 -30.69 -9.57 -18.49
N PRO A 62 -30.49 -8.32 -18.97
CA PRO A 62 -29.38 -8.01 -19.88
C PRO A 62 -28.00 -8.31 -19.29
N GLU A 63 -27.89 -8.34 -17.97
CA GLU A 63 -26.65 -8.55 -17.21
C GLU A 63 -26.95 -9.35 -15.93
N PRO A 64 -26.07 -10.28 -15.54
CA PRO A 64 -26.17 -10.97 -14.26
C PRO A 64 -26.21 -10.00 -13.08
N ARG A 65 -26.97 -10.35 -12.04
CA ARG A 65 -26.95 -9.61 -10.77
C ARG A 65 -25.81 -10.13 -9.89
N ASN A 66 -25.35 -9.34 -8.92
CA ASN A 66 -24.25 -9.74 -8.03
C ASN A 66 -24.57 -11.01 -7.25
N GLU A 67 -25.82 -11.21 -6.83
CA GLU A 67 -26.28 -12.38 -6.07
C GLU A 67 -26.06 -13.68 -6.85
N THR A 68 -26.13 -13.62 -8.20
CA THR A 68 -25.84 -14.76 -9.09
C THR A 68 -24.39 -15.22 -8.93
N CYS A 69 -23.45 -14.28 -8.86
CA CYS A 69 -22.02 -14.58 -8.66
C CYS A 69 -21.75 -14.97 -7.20
N LEU A 70 -22.31 -14.21 -6.26
CA LEU A 70 -22.07 -14.36 -4.83
C LEU A 70 -22.63 -15.66 -4.26
N HIS A 71 -23.62 -16.29 -4.89
CA HIS A 71 -24.09 -17.63 -4.49
C HIS A 71 -22.94 -18.65 -4.38
N CYS A 72 -21.93 -18.55 -5.25
CA CYS A 72 -20.75 -19.42 -5.24
C CYS A 72 -19.49 -18.70 -4.74
N HIS A 73 -19.32 -17.40 -5.02
CA HIS A 73 -18.08 -16.69 -4.72
C HIS A 73 -18.03 -16.08 -3.31
N ALA A 74 -19.18 -15.74 -2.71
CA ALA A 74 -19.20 -15.10 -1.40
C ALA A 74 -18.55 -15.99 -0.35
N LYS A 75 -19.09 -17.20 -0.15
CA LYS A 75 -18.62 -18.12 0.88
C LYS A 75 -17.11 -18.37 0.78
N PRO A 76 -16.51 -18.90 -0.30
CA PRO A 76 -15.06 -19.12 -0.35
C PRO A 76 -14.24 -17.83 -0.26
N GLY A 77 -14.75 -16.70 -0.76
CA GLY A 77 -14.07 -15.41 -0.71
C GLY A 77 -13.90 -14.89 0.72
N TRP A 78 -14.99 -14.72 1.47
CA TRP A 78 -14.89 -14.21 2.84
C TRP A 78 -14.30 -15.26 3.79
N LYS A 79 -14.65 -16.53 3.57
CA LYS A 79 -14.16 -17.67 4.36
C LYS A 79 -12.64 -17.75 4.34
N LYS A 80 -12.00 -17.81 3.18
CA LYS A 80 -10.56 -18.13 3.10
C LYS A 80 -9.70 -16.93 2.76
N ARG A 81 -10.20 -16.05 1.88
CA ARG A 81 -9.43 -14.98 1.25
C ARG A 81 -9.69 -13.62 1.89
N GLY A 82 -10.58 -13.55 2.89
CA GLY A 82 -10.97 -12.31 3.57
C GLY A 82 -11.75 -11.33 2.70
N ALA A 83 -12.36 -11.77 1.58
CA ALA A 83 -13.11 -10.92 0.62
C ALA A 83 -14.60 -10.81 0.98
N ALA A 84 -15.03 -9.63 1.40
CA ALA A 84 -16.38 -9.43 1.94
C ALA A 84 -17.46 -9.26 0.87
N PHE A 85 -17.12 -8.65 -0.27
CA PHE A 85 -18.06 -8.31 -1.34
C PHE A 85 -19.29 -7.54 -0.83
N SER A 86 -19.05 -6.48 -0.05
CA SER A 86 -20.09 -5.66 0.56
C SER A 86 -19.91 -4.19 0.22
N ALA A 87 -21.03 -3.47 0.05
CA ALA A 87 -21.03 -2.00 -0.06
C ALA A 87 -20.45 -1.31 1.19
N ARG A 88 -20.36 -2.00 2.34
CA ARG A 88 -19.71 -1.48 3.55
C ARG A 88 -18.19 -1.42 3.41
N THR A 89 -17.59 -2.32 2.64
CA THR A 89 -16.14 -2.54 2.59
C THR A 89 -15.52 -2.22 1.23
N ASP A 90 -16.34 -2.08 0.19
CA ASP A 90 -15.88 -1.79 -1.18
C ASP A 90 -16.58 -0.55 -1.75
N VAL A 91 -15.79 0.45 -2.14
CA VAL A 91 -16.28 1.72 -2.70
C VAL A 91 -17.02 1.53 -4.02
N HIS A 92 -16.67 0.52 -4.82
CA HIS A 92 -17.31 0.26 -6.11
C HIS A 92 -18.69 -0.35 -5.91
N LEU A 93 -18.81 -1.33 -5.00
CA LEU A 93 -20.11 -1.90 -4.65
C LEU A 93 -21.00 -0.84 -3.97
N ALA A 94 -20.43 0.05 -3.15
CA ALA A 94 -21.14 1.19 -2.58
C ALA A 94 -21.66 2.17 -3.65
N ALA A 95 -20.90 2.34 -4.75
CA ALA A 95 -21.30 3.14 -5.90
C ALA A 95 -22.29 2.42 -6.84
N GLY A 96 -22.65 1.17 -6.56
CA GLY A 96 -23.62 0.39 -7.32
C GLY A 96 -23.04 -0.43 -8.47
N LEU A 97 -21.70 -0.58 -8.56
CA LEU A 97 -21.10 -1.45 -9.57
C LEU A 97 -21.46 -2.92 -9.32
N ARG A 98 -21.62 -3.64 -10.43
CA ARG A 98 -21.83 -5.08 -10.48
C ARG A 98 -20.52 -5.81 -10.77
N CYS A 99 -20.47 -7.09 -10.39
CA CYS A 99 -19.33 -7.96 -10.68
C CYS A 99 -18.98 -7.94 -12.19
N VAL A 100 -20.00 -7.93 -13.05
CA VAL A 100 -19.85 -7.94 -14.51
C VAL A 100 -19.48 -6.60 -15.13
N ASP A 101 -19.45 -5.50 -14.37
CA ASP A 101 -18.96 -4.22 -14.87
C ASP A 101 -17.44 -4.24 -15.02
N CYS A 102 -16.76 -4.96 -14.10
CA CYS A 102 -15.32 -5.26 -14.21
C CYS A 102 -15.06 -6.57 -14.95
N HIS A 103 -15.75 -7.65 -14.56
CA HIS A 103 -15.61 -8.99 -15.15
C HIS A 103 -16.51 -9.19 -16.38
N ALA A 104 -16.58 -8.20 -17.26
CA ALA A 104 -17.51 -8.19 -18.39
C ALA A 104 -17.23 -9.37 -19.36
N PRO A 105 -18.25 -10.19 -19.70
CA PRO A 105 -18.13 -11.22 -20.74
C PRO A 105 -18.71 -10.74 -22.08
N GLY A 106 -18.44 -11.53 -23.13
CA GLY A 106 -19.16 -11.42 -24.40
C GLY A 106 -19.01 -10.06 -25.06
N ARG A 107 -20.09 -9.54 -25.67
CA ARG A 107 -20.05 -8.28 -26.42
C ARG A 107 -19.68 -7.06 -25.57
N ARG A 108 -19.80 -7.15 -24.24
CA ARG A 108 -19.47 -6.07 -23.30
C ARG A 108 -18.02 -6.12 -22.80
N ALA A 109 -17.30 -7.21 -23.06
CA ALA A 109 -15.91 -7.32 -22.63
C ALA A 109 -15.06 -6.22 -23.29
N ALA A 110 -14.20 -5.58 -22.48
CA ALA A 110 -13.23 -4.62 -22.97
C ALA A 110 -12.10 -5.33 -23.75
N ASP A 111 -11.69 -6.50 -23.27
CA ASP A 111 -10.60 -7.26 -23.86
C ASP A 111 -11.06 -8.05 -25.11
N PRO A 112 -10.37 -7.90 -26.25
CA PRO A 112 -10.75 -8.56 -27.50
C PRO A 112 -10.69 -10.09 -27.44
N ARG A 113 -9.87 -10.70 -26.56
CA ARG A 113 -9.72 -12.16 -26.43
C ARG A 113 -11.02 -12.85 -26.01
N ILE A 114 -11.87 -12.14 -25.29
CA ILE A 114 -13.14 -12.66 -24.76
C ILE A 114 -14.37 -11.90 -25.30
N ARG A 115 -14.16 -10.97 -26.23
CA ARG A 115 -15.23 -10.15 -26.79
C ARG A 115 -15.90 -10.83 -27.98
N GLY A 116 -17.18 -11.12 -27.86
CA GLY A 116 -17.95 -11.71 -28.96
C GLY A 116 -19.41 -11.99 -28.63
N ARG A 117 -20.18 -12.35 -29.66
CA ARG A 117 -21.55 -12.87 -29.47
C ARG A 117 -21.48 -14.21 -28.77
N GLU A 118 -22.27 -14.40 -27.70
CA GLU A 118 -22.38 -15.69 -27.00
C GLU A 118 -21.04 -16.24 -26.47
N VAL A 119 -20.04 -15.36 -26.27
CA VAL A 119 -18.79 -15.72 -25.59
C VAL A 119 -19.00 -15.62 -24.08
N HIS A 120 -18.82 -16.75 -23.39
CA HIS A 120 -19.11 -16.91 -21.96
C HIS A 120 -17.86 -16.83 -21.07
N GLN A 121 -16.72 -16.45 -21.62
CA GLN A 121 -15.53 -16.15 -20.82
C GLN A 121 -15.74 -14.79 -20.16
N PHE A 122 -15.80 -14.78 -18.83
CA PHE A 122 -15.79 -13.55 -18.03
C PHE A 122 -14.36 -13.03 -17.94
N GLY A 123 -14.20 -11.72 -17.89
CA GLY A 123 -12.89 -11.11 -17.67
C GLY A 123 -12.21 -11.74 -16.46
N LYS A 124 -11.07 -12.38 -16.65
CA LYS A 124 -10.26 -13.02 -15.61
C LYS A 124 -9.22 -12.00 -15.12
N GLY A 125 -9.10 -11.89 -13.80
CA GLY A 125 -8.00 -11.18 -13.16
C GLY A 125 -6.82 -12.12 -12.93
N ASP A 126 -5.64 -11.54 -12.79
CA ASP A 126 -4.39 -12.26 -12.55
C ASP A 126 -4.18 -12.53 -11.03
N ASP A 127 -4.27 -13.78 -10.58
CA ASP A 127 -4.03 -14.19 -9.18
C ASP A 127 -2.92 -15.25 -9.15
N PRO A 128 -1.88 -15.15 -8.29
CA PRO A 128 -0.74 -16.08 -8.31
C PRO A 128 -1.12 -17.56 -8.12
N SER A 129 -2.24 -17.83 -7.45
CA SER A 129 -2.78 -19.19 -7.27
C SER A 129 -3.82 -19.59 -8.31
N GLY A 130 -4.20 -18.70 -9.22
CA GLY A 130 -5.24 -18.90 -10.22
C GLY A 130 -4.70 -19.37 -11.57
N ARG A 131 -4.04 -20.53 -11.64
CA ARG A 131 -3.36 -21.04 -12.86
C ARG A 131 -4.27 -21.62 -13.96
N VAL A 132 -5.59 -21.42 -13.84
CA VAL A 132 -6.54 -21.91 -14.85
C VAL A 132 -6.69 -20.86 -15.93
N ARG A 133 -6.35 -21.22 -17.18
CA ARG A 133 -6.46 -20.33 -18.35
C ARG A 133 -5.68 -19.03 -18.18
N ASP A 134 -4.38 -19.14 -17.96
CA ASP A 134 -3.47 -18.00 -17.82
C ASP A 134 -3.38 -17.16 -19.11
N ASP A 135 -3.74 -17.74 -20.26
CA ASP A 135 -3.95 -17.02 -21.52
C ASP A 135 -5.05 -15.95 -21.44
N LEU A 136 -5.93 -16.03 -20.43
CA LEU A 136 -6.98 -15.05 -20.15
C LEU A 136 -6.65 -14.11 -19.00
N ASP A 137 -5.45 -14.16 -18.42
CA ASP A 137 -5.05 -13.20 -17.39
C ASP A 137 -5.16 -11.76 -17.90
N ASP A 138 -5.56 -10.87 -16.98
CA ASP A 138 -5.77 -9.44 -17.21
C ASP A 138 -6.78 -9.13 -18.33
N THR A 139 -7.74 -10.03 -18.59
CA THR A 139 -8.91 -9.74 -19.45
C THR A 139 -10.01 -8.98 -18.70
N VAL A 140 -9.96 -8.93 -17.36
CA VAL A 140 -10.81 -8.08 -16.53
C VAL A 140 -10.50 -6.60 -16.78
N ARG A 141 -11.52 -5.75 -16.69
CA ARG A 141 -11.34 -4.30 -16.78
C ARG A 141 -10.42 -3.79 -15.65
N SER A 142 -9.37 -3.05 -16.01
CA SER A 142 -8.39 -2.53 -15.05
C SER A 142 -8.84 -1.23 -14.37
N CYS A 143 -8.18 -0.85 -13.28
CA CYS A 143 -8.42 0.40 -12.57
C CYS A 143 -8.24 1.62 -13.48
N GLU A 144 -7.22 1.58 -14.34
CA GLU A 144 -6.84 2.65 -15.27
C GLU A 144 -7.95 2.94 -16.28
N SER A 145 -8.64 1.92 -16.78
CA SER A 145 -9.71 2.11 -17.76
C SER A 145 -10.88 2.97 -17.23
N CYS A 146 -11.12 2.95 -15.91
CA CYS A 146 -12.11 3.79 -15.27
C CYS A 146 -11.51 5.12 -14.85
N HIS A 147 -10.41 5.08 -14.10
CA HIS A 147 -9.87 6.23 -13.38
C HIS A 147 -8.95 7.13 -14.20
N LEU A 148 -8.42 6.64 -15.33
CA LEU A 148 -7.59 7.40 -16.26
C LEU A 148 -8.33 7.65 -17.59
N ASP A 149 -8.91 6.60 -18.18
CA ASP A 149 -9.61 6.72 -19.48
C ASP A 149 -11.04 7.28 -19.34
N GLY A 150 -11.59 7.31 -18.12
CA GLY A 150 -12.89 7.92 -17.81
C GLY A 150 -14.10 7.05 -18.10
N TRP A 151 -13.94 5.72 -18.17
CA TRP A 151 -15.09 4.83 -18.35
C TRP A 151 -16.06 4.90 -17.16
N HIS A 152 -17.36 4.86 -17.47
CA HIS A 152 -18.46 4.81 -16.50
C HIS A 152 -18.50 5.98 -15.49
N ASN A 153 -18.04 7.17 -15.91
CA ASN A 153 -18.02 8.39 -15.09
C ASN A 153 -17.27 8.22 -13.76
N ALA A 154 -16.25 7.36 -13.71
CA ALA A 154 -15.46 7.15 -12.52
C ALA A 154 -14.65 8.42 -12.15
N PRO A 155 -14.39 8.67 -10.86
CA PRO A 155 -13.53 9.76 -10.43
C PRO A 155 -12.14 9.67 -11.06
N ARG A 156 -11.63 10.78 -11.60
CA ARG A 156 -10.29 10.83 -12.20
C ARG A 156 -9.19 10.75 -11.13
N ALA A 157 -8.22 9.86 -11.34
CA ALA A 157 -7.12 9.66 -10.41
C ALA A 157 -5.87 10.45 -10.85
N THR A 158 -5.80 11.74 -10.47
CA THR A 158 -4.74 12.65 -10.94
C THR A 158 -3.39 12.41 -10.26
N HIS A 159 -3.39 12.03 -8.99
CA HIS A 159 -2.18 11.76 -8.18
C HIS A 159 -1.09 12.86 -8.25
N GLU A 160 -1.46 14.12 -8.47
CA GLU A 160 -0.52 15.23 -8.76
C GLU A 160 0.58 15.42 -7.70
N TRP A 161 0.30 15.06 -6.45
CA TRP A 161 1.24 15.18 -5.33
C TRP A 161 2.21 14.00 -5.21
N LEU A 162 1.96 12.88 -5.89
CA LEU A 162 2.70 11.63 -5.74
C LEU A 162 3.78 11.52 -6.83
N PRO A 163 5.06 11.33 -6.48
CA PRO A 163 6.10 11.13 -7.49
C PRO A 163 5.80 9.92 -8.40
N PRO A 164 5.91 10.04 -9.74
CA PRO A 164 5.51 9.00 -10.70
C PRO A 164 6.13 7.62 -10.43
N LEU A 165 7.35 7.57 -9.89
CA LEU A 165 8.06 6.34 -9.49
C LEU A 165 7.20 5.40 -8.63
N HIS A 166 6.27 5.93 -7.83
CA HIS A 166 5.37 5.11 -7.02
C HIS A 166 4.42 4.30 -7.90
N LEU A 167 3.81 4.91 -8.93
CA LEU A 167 2.86 4.22 -9.80
C LEU A 167 3.55 3.22 -10.75
N ASP A 168 4.85 3.39 -10.99
CA ASP A 168 5.68 2.41 -11.71
C ASP A 168 5.88 1.11 -10.91
N ARG A 169 5.91 1.21 -9.57
CA ARG A 169 6.28 0.10 -8.67
C ARG A 169 5.14 -0.41 -7.81
N LEU A 170 4.10 0.39 -7.56
CA LEU A 170 2.96 0.03 -6.74
C LEU A 170 1.76 -0.24 -7.65
N ALA A 171 1.08 -1.36 -7.43
CA ALA A 171 -0.25 -1.56 -8.00
C ALA A 171 -1.27 -0.64 -7.29
N CYS A 172 -2.33 -0.22 -7.98
CA CYS A 172 -3.37 0.63 -7.37
C CYS A 172 -3.93 0.05 -6.06
N PRO A 173 -4.20 -1.27 -5.96
CA PRO A 173 -4.68 -1.87 -4.72
C PRO A 173 -3.73 -1.73 -3.54
N THR A 174 -2.43 -1.54 -3.77
CA THR A 174 -1.44 -1.38 -2.68
C THR A 174 -1.73 -0.16 -1.81
N CYS A 175 -2.20 0.93 -2.41
CA CYS A 175 -2.64 2.11 -1.66
C CYS A 175 -4.13 2.03 -1.32
N HIS A 176 -4.95 1.45 -2.21
CA HIS A 176 -6.40 1.43 -2.07
C HIS A 176 -6.98 0.24 -1.31
N ILE A 177 -6.16 -0.69 -0.80
CA ILE A 177 -6.55 -1.74 0.14
C ILE A 177 -5.59 -1.69 1.33
N PRO A 178 -5.64 -0.60 2.15
CA PRO A 178 -4.73 -0.43 3.29
C PRO A 178 -4.97 -1.48 4.39
N THR A 179 -6.21 -1.96 4.50
CA THR A 179 -6.67 -2.92 5.49
C THR A 179 -7.73 -3.83 4.88
N ARG A 180 -7.94 -4.98 5.50
CA ARG A 180 -9.06 -5.90 5.26
C ARG A 180 -10.03 -5.77 6.42
N ALA A 181 -11.33 -5.79 6.14
CA ALA A 181 -12.35 -5.78 7.20
C ALA A 181 -12.73 -7.19 7.68
N VAL A 182 -12.26 -8.23 6.99
CA VAL A 182 -12.49 -9.64 7.30
C VAL A 182 -11.14 -10.34 7.28
N LYS A 183 -10.86 -11.12 8.32
CA LYS A 183 -9.64 -11.93 8.43
C LYS A 183 -9.56 -12.98 7.33
N SER A 184 -8.35 -13.38 6.99
CA SER A 184 -8.07 -14.48 6.06
C SER A 184 -7.30 -15.59 6.79
N ALA A 185 -7.25 -16.80 6.22
CA ALA A 185 -6.40 -17.83 6.79
C ALA A 185 -4.95 -17.49 6.48
N LEU A 186 -4.16 -17.09 7.48
CA LEU A 186 -2.72 -16.87 7.30
C LEU A 186 -1.99 -18.22 7.37
N VAL A 187 -2.35 -19.07 8.32
CA VAL A 187 -1.87 -20.44 8.43
C VAL A 187 -3.00 -21.42 8.14
N GLN A 188 -2.69 -22.47 7.40
CA GLN A 188 -3.55 -23.62 7.15
C GLN A 188 -2.77 -24.91 7.39
N ALA A 189 -2.92 -25.49 8.58
CA ALA A 189 -2.27 -26.73 8.99
C ALA A 189 -3.20 -27.94 8.81
N SER A 190 -2.64 -29.09 8.44
CA SER A 190 -3.39 -30.34 8.21
C SER A 190 -2.75 -31.63 8.77
N ASP A 191 -1.82 -31.45 9.69
CA ASP A 191 -1.00 -32.48 10.33
C ASP A 191 -1.52 -32.92 11.71
N VAL A 192 -2.29 -32.07 12.39
CA VAL A 192 -2.81 -32.32 13.75
C VAL A 192 -4.34 -32.45 13.80
N TYR A 193 -4.86 -32.95 14.92
CA TYR A 193 -6.30 -32.96 15.18
C TYR A 193 -6.78 -31.66 15.84
N ASN A 194 -7.78 -31.05 15.24
CA ASN A 194 -8.50 -29.87 15.74
C ASN A 194 -9.72 -30.28 16.60
N PRO A 195 -9.65 -30.11 17.93
CA PRO A 195 -10.72 -30.48 18.84
C PRO A 195 -11.88 -29.48 18.89
N ALA A 196 -11.75 -28.31 18.24
CA ALA A 196 -12.72 -27.24 18.38
C ALA A 196 -14.16 -27.66 18.04
N PRO A 197 -15.16 -27.06 18.68
CA PRO A 197 -16.56 -27.43 18.48
C PRO A 197 -17.06 -26.99 17.09
N ARG A 198 -18.20 -27.54 16.67
CA ARG A 198 -18.93 -27.16 15.44
C ARG A 198 -18.16 -27.33 14.11
N ILE A 199 -17.23 -28.27 14.05
CA ILE A 199 -16.54 -28.64 12.80
C ILE A 199 -17.32 -29.75 12.08
N SER A 200 -17.86 -29.45 10.89
CA SER A 200 -18.63 -30.41 10.08
C SER A 200 -18.31 -30.36 8.57
N PRO A 201 -18.20 -31.51 7.87
CA PRO A 201 -18.27 -32.89 8.40
C PRO A 201 -17.04 -33.25 9.25
N PRO A 202 -17.10 -34.33 10.07
CA PRO A 202 -16.05 -34.69 11.02
C PRO A 202 -14.62 -34.75 10.45
N PRO A 203 -14.37 -35.25 9.22
CA PRO A 203 -13.02 -35.27 8.65
C PRO A 203 -12.34 -33.91 8.51
N LYS A 204 -13.09 -32.79 8.57
CA LYS A 204 -12.50 -31.45 8.56
C LYS A 204 -11.75 -31.09 9.85
N ARG A 205 -11.87 -31.92 10.90
CA ARG A 205 -11.11 -31.77 12.14
C ARG A 205 -9.61 -31.99 11.96
N ILE A 206 -9.12 -32.33 10.77
CA ILE A 206 -7.69 -32.31 10.49
C ILE A 206 -7.18 -30.91 10.13
N TRP A 207 -8.05 -29.93 9.89
CA TRP A 207 -7.61 -28.59 9.50
C TRP A 207 -7.61 -27.63 10.69
N THR A 208 -6.45 -27.03 10.92
CA THR A 208 -6.25 -25.94 11.88
C THR A 208 -5.91 -24.67 11.11
N PHE A 209 -6.45 -23.53 11.56
CA PHE A 209 -6.26 -22.23 10.91
C PHE A 209 -5.82 -21.22 11.94
N SER A 210 -4.94 -20.31 11.53
CA SER A 210 -4.57 -19.14 12.33
C SER A 210 -4.78 -17.85 11.52
N ASP A 211 -5.14 -16.78 12.20
CA ASP A 211 -5.37 -15.47 11.59
C ASP A 211 -4.07 -14.66 11.42
N GLN A 212 -4.20 -13.38 11.06
CA GLN A 212 -3.07 -12.50 10.76
C GLN A 212 -2.21 -12.18 11.98
N GLU A 213 -2.73 -12.45 13.18
CA GLU A 213 -2.08 -12.24 14.47
C GLU A 213 -1.54 -13.57 15.05
N MET A 214 -1.58 -14.66 14.26
CA MET A 214 -1.24 -16.01 14.69
C MET A 214 -2.11 -16.54 15.84
N THR A 215 -3.33 -16.04 15.97
CA THR A 215 -4.30 -16.60 16.92
C THR A 215 -5.05 -17.76 16.27
N PHE A 216 -5.23 -18.86 17.02
CA PHE A 216 -6.09 -19.96 16.58
C PHE A 216 -7.47 -19.45 16.16
N TRP A 217 -7.90 -19.90 14.99
CA TRP A 217 -9.19 -19.59 14.42
C TRP A 217 -10.02 -20.86 14.23
N ASN A 218 -11.13 -20.98 14.98
CA ASN A 218 -12.17 -21.98 14.70
C ASN A 218 -12.98 -21.60 13.46
N HIS A 219 -12.29 -21.68 12.33
CA HIS A 219 -12.75 -21.31 11.01
C HIS A 219 -14.06 -21.99 10.61
N TYR A 220 -14.21 -23.28 10.89
CA TYR A 220 -15.45 -23.99 10.56
C TYR A 220 -16.59 -23.68 11.51
N GLY A 221 -16.30 -23.44 12.80
CA GLY A 221 -17.31 -22.99 13.75
C GLY A 221 -17.89 -21.63 13.37
N GLU A 222 -17.05 -20.68 12.94
CA GLU A 222 -17.54 -19.39 12.44
C GLU A 222 -18.42 -19.54 11.19
N LEU A 223 -18.13 -20.50 10.30
CA LEU A 223 -18.96 -20.73 9.11
C LEU A 223 -20.28 -21.46 9.37
N ASP A 224 -20.39 -22.10 10.51
CA ASP A 224 -21.64 -22.67 11.01
C ASP A 224 -22.49 -21.58 11.66
N LEU A 225 -21.84 -20.60 12.29
CA LEU A 225 -22.49 -19.50 13.02
C LEU A 225 -22.90 -18.32 12.14
N PHE A 226 -22.10 -17.97 11.14
CA PHE A 226 -22.25 -16.75 10.36
C PHE A 226 -22.47 -17.03 8.87
N THR A 227 -23.25 -16.16 8.24
CA THR A 227 -23.38 -16.03 6.79
C THR A 227 -22.50 -14.89 6.26
N GLN A 228 -22.53 -14.64 4.96
CA GLN A 228 -21.83 -13.49 4.38
C GLN A 228 -22.42 -12.15 4.87
N ALA A 229 -23.72 -12.10 5.18
CA ALA A 229 -24.39 -10.86 5.58
C ALA A 229 -24.03 -10.40 7.01
N ASP A 230 -23.67 -11.34 7.88
CA ASP A 230 -23.39 -11.17 9.30
C ASP A 230 -21.97 -11.63 9.68
N GLN A 231 -21.07 -11.66 8.70
CA GLN A 231 -19.67 -12.01 8.90
C GLN A 231 -18.99 -11.06 9.93
N PRO A 232 -18.17 -11.59 10.85
CA PRO A 232 -17.46 -10.78 11.83
C PRO A 232 -16.52 -9.76 11.17
N THR A 233 -16.41 -8.58 11.78
CA THR A 233 -15.41 -7.58 11.37
C THR A 233 -14.11 -7.82 12.12
N ASN A 234 -13.06 -8.19 11.39
CA ASN A 234 -11.72 -8.37 11.92
C ASN A 234 -10.77 -7.58 11.03
N VAL A 235 -10.28 -6.45 11.54
CA VAL A 235 -9.47 -5.53 10.74
C VAL A 235 -8.03 -5.99 10.74
N THR A 236 -7.54 -6.41 9.58
CA THR A 236 -6.16 -6.87 9.44
C THR A 236 -5.43 -6.10 8.35
N ARG A 237 -4.10 -6.12 8.38
CA ARG A 237 -3.28 -5.47 7.35
C ARG A 237 -2.79 -6.52 6.34
N PRO A 238 -2.86 -6.24 5.03
CA PRO A 238 -2.25 -7.11 4.03
C PRO A 238 -0.74 -7.18 4.18
N THR A 239 -0.16 -8.33 3.84
CA THR A 239 1.25 -8.41 3.49
C THR A 239 1.46 -7.71 2.15
N LEU A 240 2.53 -6.94 2.00
CA LEU A 240 2.90 -6.41 0.68
C LEU A 240 4.04 -7.26 0.11
N PHE A 241 3.88 -7.70 -1.13
CA PHE A 241 4.86 -8.56 -1.79
C PHE A 241 5.02 -8.17 -3.26
N ARG A 242 6.16 -8.55 -3.85
CA ARG A 242 6.42 -8.32 -5.27
C ARG A 242 5.75 -9.40 -6.10
N TYR A 243 5.11 -8.97 -7.18
CA TYR A 243 4.52 -9.85 -8.17
C TYR A 243 4.52 -9.16 -9.54
N LYS A 244 5.17 -9.80 -10.53
CA LYS A 244 5.32 -9.29 -11.91
C LYS A 244 5.80 -7.83 -11.96
N GLY A 245 6.81 -7.49 -11.15
CA GLY A 245 7.46 -6.17 -11.15
C GLY A 245 6.76 -5.08 -10.33
N LYS A 246 5.56 -5.31 -9.81
CA LYS A 246 4.85 -4.40 -8.90
C LYS A 246 4.71 -4.95 -7.49
N ILE A 247 4.53 -4.07 -6.52
CA ILE A 247 4.16 -4.40 -5.15
C ILE A 247 2.65 -4.47 -5.09
N TRP A 248 2.13 -5.55 -4.52
CA TRP A 248 0.71 -5.83 -4.33
C TRP A 248 0.39 -6.13 -2.86
N PRO A 249 -0.82 -5.81 -2.39
CA PRO A 249 -1.33 -6.32 -1.12
C PRO A 249 -1.87 -7.74 -1.31
N GLY A 250 -1.70 -8.59 -0.30
CA GLY A 250 -2.34 -9.90 -0.28
C GLY A 250 -2.02 -10.71 0.96
N ASN A 251 -2.25 -12.01 0.83
CA ASN A 251 -2.02 -13.00 1.87
C ASN A 251 -1.18 -14.15 1.28
N ARG A 252 -0.03 -14.43 1.91
CA ARG A 252 0.86 -15.53 1.54
C ARG A 252 0.62 -16.64 2.55
N VAL A 253 -0.17 -17.65 2.17
CA VAL A 253 -0.62 -18.69 3.12
C VAL A 253 0.57 -19.56 3.52
N HIS A 254 0.71 -19.74 4.83
CA HIS A 254 1.58 -20.74 5.44
C HIS A 254 0.83 -22.08 5.54
N SER A 255 1.49 -23.20 5.29
CA SER A 255 0.82 -24.50 5.42
C SER A 255 1.73 -25.61 5.91
N THR A 256 1.11 -26.53 6.66
CA THR A 256 1.72 -27.79 7.07
C THR A 256 0.83 -28.97 6.67
N TRP A 257 1.45 -30.06 6.21
CA TRP A 257 0.72 -31.25 5.76
C TRP A 257 1.63 -32.46 5.64
N VAL A 258 1.05 -33.66 5.65
CA VAL A 258 1.79 -34.92 5.46
C VAL A 258 1.49 -35.54 4.11
N GLY A 259 2.53 -36.04 3.48
CA GLY A 259 2.51 -36.60 2.15
C GLY A 259 3.52 -37.71 1.95
N TYR A 260 3.78 -38.00 0.68
CA TYR A 260 4.89 -38.86 0.26
C TYR A 260 5.52 -38.39 -1.04
N GLU A 261 6.83 -38.60 -1.15
CA GLU A 261 7.62 -38.47 -2.37
C GLU A 261 7.74 -39.83 -3.07
N GLU A 262 7.63 -39.82 -4.39
CA GLU A 262 7.92 -40.97 -5.24
C GLU A 262 9.24 -40.68 -6.00
N PRO A 263 10.30 -41.48 -5.79
CA PRO A 263 11.58 -41.28 -6.47
C PRO A 263 11.42 -41.18 -8.00
N GLY A 264 12.05 -40.17 -8.58
CA GLY A 264 12.01 -39.93 -10.03
C GLY A 264 10.74 -39.28 -10.56
N LYS A 265 9.74 -39.00 -9.72
CA LYS A 265 8.54 -38.25 -10.11
C LYS A 265 8.61 -36.80 -9.60
N PRO A 266 8.07 -35.83 -10.36
CA PRO A 266 8.04 -34.45 -9.92
C PRO A 266 6.97 -34.24 -8.83
N GLY A 267 7.29 -33.41 -7.84
CA GLY A 267 6.36 -32.97 -6.81
C GLY A 267 6.19 -33.95 -5.65
N LEU A 268 5.23 -33.64 -4.79
CA LEU A 268 4.88 -34.41 -3.59
C LEU A 268 3.38 -34.75 -3.62
N ASN A 269 3.01 -35.92 -3.11
CA ASN A 269 1.63 -36.36 -3.03
C ASN A 269 1.09 -36.14 -1.61
N GLN A 270 0.01 -35.38 -1.46
CA GLN A 270 -0.68 -35.25 -0.17
C GLN A 270 -1.44 -36.55 0.14
N LEU A 271 -1.38 -37.00 1.39
CA LEU A 271 -2.17 -38.14 1.86
C LEU A 271 -3.67 -37.79 1.91
N PHE A 272 -4.53 -38.80 1.88
CA PHE A 272 -5.97 -38.54 2.00
C PHE A 272 -6.31 -38.03 3.40
N MET A 273 -7.04 -36.93 3.46
CA MET A 273 -7.48 -36.31 4.73
C MET A 273 -8.24 -37.28 5.64
N LYS A 274 -8.96 -38.25 5.05
CA LYS A 274 -9.68 -39.27 5.81
C LYS A 274 -8.74 -40.15 6.63
N ASP A 275 -7.55 -40.46 6.11
CA ASP A 275 -6.59 -41.36 6.74
C ASP A 275 -5.99 -40.68 7.97
N PHE A 276 -5.58 -39.42 7.81
CA PHE A 276 -5.13 -38.56 8.91
C PHE A 276 -6.19 -38.38 9.99
N PHE A 277 -7.43 -38.11 9.58
CA PHE A 277 -8.54 -37.97 10.51
C PHE A 277 -8.76 -39.25 11.32
N GLN A 278 -8.73 -40.41 10.67
CA GLN A 278 -8.95 -41.70 11.32
C GLN A 278 -7.79 -42.09 12.23
N MET A 279 -6.54 -41.84 11.83
CA MET A 279 -5.35 -42.05 12.67
C MET A 279 -5.47 -41.30 13.99
N TRP A 280 -5.71 -39.98 13.91
CA TRP A 280 -5.89 -39.15 15.09
C TRP A 280 -7.13 -39.54 15.91
N THR A 281 -8.23 -39.92 15.26
CA THR A 281 -9.45 -40.38 15.96
C THR A 281 -9.20 -41.64 16.76
N GLN A 282 -8.48 -42.63 16.18
CA GLN A 282 -8.11 -43.86 16.87
C GLN A 282 -7.17 -43.58 18.05
N HIS A 283 -6.18 -42.71 17.86
CA HIS A 283 -5.28 -42.29 18.93
C HIS A 283 -6.04 -41.64 20.10
N ARG A 284 -6.93 -40.68 19.81
CA ARG A 284 -7.71 -40.01 20.86
C ARG A 284 -8.64 -40.94 21.62
N ALA A 285 -9.12 -42.01 20.99
CA ALA A 285 -9.94 -43.02 21.66
C ALA A 285 -9.11 -43.94 22.56
N GLU A 286 -7.90 -44.32 22.14
CA GLU A 286 -7.02 -45.23 22.86
C GLU A 286 -5.54 -44.75 22.80
N PRO A 287 -5.16 -43.71 23.55
CA PRO A 287 -3.89 -42.99 23.33
C PRO A 287 -2.63 -43.80 23.65
N THR A 288 -2.75 -44.85 24.45
CA THR A 288 -1.61 -45.70 24.84
C THR A 288 -1.40 -46.92 23.93
N THR A 289 -2.40 -47.30 23.13
CA THR A 289 -2.36 -48.51 22.28
C THR A 289 -2.44 -48.19 20.80
N ARG A 290 -3.18 -47.14 20.40
CA ARG A 290 -3.36 -46.71 19.01
C ARG A 290 -2.49 -45.51 18.72
N TYR A 291 -1.44 -45.71 17.93
CA TYR A 291 -0.48 -44.68 17.51
C TYR A 291 0.05 -43.84 18.69
N PRO A 292 0.60 -44.47 19.75
CA PRO A 292 0.99 -43.77 20.98
C PRO A 292 2.05 -42.68 20.80
N GLU A 293 2.83 -42.75 19.71
CA GLU A 293 3.80 -41.71 19.34
C GLU A 293 3.17 -40.31 19.25
N LEU A 294 1.91 -40.20 18.81
CA LEU A 294 1.21 -38.93 18.69
C LEU A 294 1.03 -38.19 20.03
N ALA A 295 1.16 -38.88 21.18
CA ALA A 295 1.11 -38.26 22.50
C ALA A 295 2.30 -37.33 22.78
N LYS A 296 3.36 -37.37 21.96
CA LYS A 296 4.51 -36.46 22.04
C LYS A 296 4.20 -35.06 21.52
N ILE A 297 3.21 -34.95 20.63
CA ILE A 297 2.77 -33.71 19.98
C ILE A 297 1.92 -32.93 20.97
N ALA A 298 2.35 -31.72 21.29
CA ALA A 298 1.73 -30.89 22.32
C ALA A 298 1.27 -29.54 21.78
N ASP A 299 0.55 -28.81 22.65
CA ASP A 299 0.26 -27.38 22.52
C ASP A 299 1.40 -26.64 23.23
N ASP A 300 2.46 -26.34 22.49
CA ASP A 300 3.71 -25.77 23.02
C ASP A 300 3.56 -24.25 23.23
N ASN A 301 2.69 -23.58 22.45
CA ASN A 301 2.44 -22.14 22.56
C ASN A 301 1.27 -21.77 23.51
N GLY A 302 0.47 -22.76 23.94
CA GLY A 302 -0.63 -22.61 24.90
C GLY A 302 -1.91 -22.00 24.32
N ASP A 303 -2.12 -22.03 23.00
CA ASP A 303 -3.28 -21.45 22.32
C ASP A 303 -4.52 -22.38 22.26
N GLY A 304 -4.39 -23.59 22.79
CA GLY A 304 -5.43 -24.61 22.82
C GLY A 304 -5.45 -25.51 21.58
N THR A 305 -4.47 -25.39 20.68
CA THR A 305 -4.27 -26.29 19.54
C THR A 305 -2.94 -27.02 19.61
N LEU A 306 -2.87 -28.18 18.96
CA LEU A 306 -1.62 -28.92 18.84
C LEU A 306 -0.84 -28.37 17.64
N GLU A 307 0.47 -28.43 17.69
CA GLU A 307 1.35 -28.12 16.57
C GLU A 307 2.52 -29.10 16.52
N VAL A 308 3.19 -29.13 15.37
CA VAL A 308 4.43 -29.90 15.20
C VAL A 308 5.54 -28.91 14.96
N ASN A 309 6.48 -28.83 15.90
CA ASN A 309 7.61 -27.90 15.87
C ASN A 309 8.91 -28.55 16.37
N ARG A 310 8.84 -29.52 17.28
CA ARG A 310 10.02 -30.16 17.86
C ARG A 310 10.51 -31.36 17.03
N PRO A 311 11.83 -31.64 17.02
CA PRO A 311 12.39 -32.82 16.35
C PRO A 311 11.64 -34.12 16.64
N GLU A 312 11.38 -34.41 17.91
CA GLU A 312 10.70 -35.63 18.35
C GLU A 312 9.25 -35.74 17.88
N GLU A 313 8.57 -34.61 17.65
CA GLU A 313 7.19 -34.56 17.16
C GLU A 313 7.12 -34.84 15.66
N ILE A 314 8.09 -34.34 14.89
CA ILE A 314 8.21 -34.62 13.45
C ILE A 314 8.38 -36.14 13.26
N ASP A 315 9.30 -36.76 14.00
CA ASP A 315 9.54 -38.20 13.92
C ASP A 315 8.33 -39.00 14.40
N ALA A 316 7.67 -38.55 15.48
CA ALA A 316 6.46 -39.17 16.00
C ALA A 316 5.30 -39.15 14.98
N LEU A 317 5.06 -38.00 14.34
CA LEU A 317 4.02 -37.84 13.33
C LEU A 317 4.25 -38.77 12.13
N LEU A 318 5.48 -38.81 11.62
CA LEU A 318 5.86 -39.66 10.50
C LEU A 318 5.78 -41.16 10.85
N ALA A 319 6.19 -41.53 12.07
CA ALA A 319 6.10 -42.89 12.57
C ALA A 319 4.65 -43.37 12.72
N ALA A 320 3.79 -42.54 13.34
CA ALA A 320 2.36 -42.81 13.48
C ALA A 320 1.67 -42.95 12.11
N THR A 321 1.99 -42.05 11.19
CA THR A 321 1.46 -42.08 9.81
C THR A 321 1.86 -43.38 9.11
N ARG A 322 3.13 -43.78 9.20
CA ARG A 322 3.62 -45.05 8.63
C ARG A 322 2.86 -46.25 9.19
N ALA A 323 2.68 -46.30 10.51
CA ALA A 323 1.96 -47.39 11.17
C ALA A 323 0.50 -47.46 10.71
N TYR A 324 -0.18 -46.32 10.59
CA TYR A 324 -1.56 -46.25 10.10
C TYR A 324 -1.69 -46.74 8.65
N LEU A 325 -0.80 -46.25 7.77
CA LEU A 325 -0.80 -46.61 6.35
C LEU A 325 -0.51 -48.10 6.14
N ALA A 326 0.42 -48.67 6.91
CA ALA A 326 0.68 -50.11 6.90
C ALA A 326 -0.54 -50.92 7.36
N ALA A 327 -1.20 -50.50 8.44
CA ALA A 327 -2.38 -51.17 8.97
C ALA A 327 -3.60 -51.14 8.02
N THR A 328 -3.66 -50.14 7.13
CA THR A 328 -4.74 -49.97 6.15
C THR A 328 -4.41 -50.55 4.77
N GLY A 329 -3.22 -51.13 4.59
CA GLY A 329 -2.78 -51.73 3.33
C GLY A 329 -2.41 -50.70 2.26
N PHE A 330 -2.11 -49.45 2.64
CA PHE A 330 -1.63 -48.45 1.68
C PHE A 330 -0.24 -48.85 1.15
N PRO A 331 0.00 -48.82 -0.18
CA PRO A 331 1.24 -49.30 -0.77
C PRO A 331 2.39 -48.32 -0.54
N LEU A 332 3.20 -48.55 0.49
CA LEU A 332 4.36 -47.72 0.84
C LEU A 332 5.65 -48.05 0.06
N GLU A 333 5.66 -49.17 -0.70
CA GLU A 333 6.86 -49.61 -1.41
C GLU A 333 7.36 -48.54 -2.40
N GLY A 334 8.65 -48.22 -2.30
CA GLY A 334 9.27 -47.15 -3.07
C GLY A 334 8.77 -45.73 -2.77
N LYS A 335 8.03 -45.50 -1.66
CA LYS A 335 7.51 -44.18 -1.27
C LYS A 335 8.18 -43.69 0.02
N ARG A 336 8.56 -42.41 0.04
CA ARG A 336 9.14 -41.77 1.22
C ARG A 336 8.11 -40.85 1.85
N LEU A 337 7.70 -41.12 3.08
CA LEU A 337 6.82 -40.20 3.81
C LEU A 337 7.53 -38.88 4.07
N VAL A 338 6.76 -37.80 4.05
CA VAL A 338 7.25 -36.45 4.25
C VAL A 338 6.23 -35.64 5.04
N TRP A 339 6.71 -34.85 6.00
CA TRP A 339 5.97 -33.75 6.58
C TRP A 339 6.47 -32.47 5.94
N VAL A 340 5.55 -31.69 5.36
CA VAL A 340 5.86 -30.42 4.73
C VAL A 340 5.48 -29.32 5.69
N SER A 341 6.41 -28.40 5.93
CA SER A 341 6.17 -27.16 6.66
C SER A 341 6.86 -26.03 5.90
N ASP A 342 6.05 -25.06 5.45
CA ASP A 342 6.50 -23.98 4.58
C ASP A 342 7.34 -24.44 3.38
N ASP A 343 8.58 -23.97 3.24
CA ASP A 343 9.44 -24.32 2.12
C ASP A 343 10.30 -25.56 2.38
N ARG A 344 9.95 -26.39 3.37
CA ARG A 344 10.73 -27.57 3.75
C ARG A 344 9.90 -28.85 3.77
N ALA A 345 10.49 -29.89 3.20
CA ALA A 345 10.05 -31.27 3.26
C ALA A 345 10.94 -32.04 4.23
N TYR A 346 10.37 -32.53 5.33
CA TYR A 346 11.04 -33.31 6.36
C TYR A 346 10.74 -34.79 6.18
N TYR A 347 11.79 -35.60 6.01
CA TYR A 347 11.70 -37.07 5.95
C TYR A 347 11.97 -37.70 7.32
N SER A 348 12.62 -36.94 8.19
CA SER A 348 12.77 -37.15 9.63
C SER A 348 13.07 -35.79 10.27
N SER A 349 13.26 -35.76 11.58
CA SER A 349 13.77 -34.59 12.31
C SER A 349 15.17 -34.14 11.87
N THR A 350 15.96 -35.05 11.30
CA THR A 350 17.37 -34.81 10.92
C THR A 350 17.59 -34.78 9.41
N GLU A 351 16.64 -35.26 8.62
CA GLU A 351 16.69 -35.28 7.17
C GLU A 351 15.58 -34.41 6.57
N SER A 352 15.98 -33.38 5.84
CA SER A 352 15.04 -32.47 5.16
C SER A 352 15.59 -31.91 3.86
N LYS A 353 14.68 -31.41 3.02
CA LYS A 353 14.97 -30.79 1.72
C LYS A 353 14.18 -29.50 1.58
N VAL A 354 14.83 -28.47 1.03
CA VAL A 354 14.14 -27.23 0.64
C VAL A 354 13.36 -27.46 -0.64
N LEU A 355 12.10 -27.04 -0.64
CA LEU A 355 11.19 -27.12 -1.77
C LEU A 355 11.29 -25.83 -2.61
N PRO A 356 11.32 -25.93 -3.94
CA PRO A 356 11.29 -24.75 -4.80
C PRO A 356 9.94 -24.02 -4.64
N ARG A 357 10.00 -22.70 -4.57
CA ARG A 357 8.84 -21.81 -4.51
C ARG A 357 9.14 -20.51 -5.25
N GLU A 358 8.09 -19.82 -5.67
CA GLU A 358 8.18 -18.51 -6.30
C GLU A 358 8.46 -17.40 -5.28
N GLU A 359 8.95 -16.23 -5.73
CA GLU A 359 9.29 -15.11 -4.83
C GLU A 359 8.10 -14.61 -3.99
N TRP A 360 6.89 -14.75 -4.50
CA TRP A 360 5.65 -14.33 -3.84
C TRP A 360 5.08 -15.39 -2.89
N GLU A 361 5.57 -16.64 -2.94
CA GLU A 361 5.13 -17.74 -2.09
C GLU A 361 5.86 -17.72 -0.75
N THR A 362 5.19 -18.07 0.35
CA THR A 362 5.89 -18.41 1.61
C THR A 362 6.11 -19.90 1.71
N THR A 363 5.05 -20.70 1.55
CA THR A 363 5.12 -22.16 1.49
C THR A 363 5.13 -22.64 0.05
N ALA A 364 5.92 -23.67 -0.24
CA ALA A 364 5.75 -24.42 -1.48
C ALA A 364 4.37 -25.10 -1.50
N TYR A 365 3.68 -25.06 -2.65
CA TYR A 365 2.36 -25.66 -2.85
C TYR A 365 1.18 -25.03 -2.07
N ALA A 366 1.40 -23.96 -1.29
CA ALA A 366 0.29 -23.21 -0.69
C ALA A 366 -0.21 -22.09 -1.61
N SER A 367 -1.37 -21.53 -1.26
CA SER A 367 -1.95 -20.43 -2.03
C SER A 367 -1.36 -19.08 -1.63
N VAL A 368 -1.23 -18.20 -2.61
CA VAL A 368 -0.99 -16.76 -2.46
C VAL A 368 -2.19 -16.04 -3.05
N HIS A 369 -2.84 -15.23 -2.23
CA HIS A 369 -4.05 -14.50 -2.61
C HIS A 369 -3.73 -13.02 -2.77
N LYS A 370 -3.71 -12.55 -4.01
CA LYS A 370 -3.57 -11.13 -4.32
C LYS A 370 -4.91 -10.43 -4.04
N PHE A 371 -4.89 -9.33 -3.28
CA PHE A 371 -6.13 -8.61 -2.96
C PHE A 371 -6.51 -7.64 -4.08
N SER A 372 -7.75 -7.73 -4.54
CA SER A 372 -8.33 -6.91 -5.62
C SER A 372 -9.78 -6.50 -5.37
N HIS A 373 -10.32 -6.79 -4.18
CA HIS A 373 -11.68 -6.46 -3.74
C HIS A 373 -11.62 -5.78 -2.38
N ASP A 374 -12.73 -5.23 -1.90
CA ASP A 374 -12.80 -4.39 -0.69
C ASP A 374 -11.91 -3.16 -0.81
N VAL A 375 -12.05 -2.49 -1.96
CA VAL A 375 -11.28 -1.30 -2.31
C VAL A 375 -11.79 -0.10 -1.51
N ALA A 376 -10.88 0.57 -0.82
CA ALA A 376 -11.15 1.77 -0.05
C ALA A 376 -11.30 3.01 -0.95
N PRO A 377 -12.14 3.99 -0.56
CA PRO A 377 -12.24 5.26 -1.25
C PRO A 377 -10.91 6.05 -1.17
N ALA A 378 -10.66 6.95 -2.13
CA ALA A 378 -9.41 7.70 -2.23
C ALA A 378 -8.99 8.42 -0.93
N ARG A 379 -9.94 8.96 -0.16
CA ARG A 379 -9.67 9.62 1.14
C ARG A 379 -9.20 8.69 2.26
N ALA A 380 -9.33 7.38 2.07
CA ALA A 380 -8.90 6.35 3.02
C ALA A 380 -7.72 5.52 2.48
N ALA A 381 -7.23 5.83 1.28
CA ALA A 381 -6.07 5.16 0.70
C ALA A 381 -4.77 5.61 1.41
N LEU A 382 -3.76 4.73 1.41
CA LEU A 382 -2.42 5.11 1.87
C LEU A 382 -1.88 6.27 1.04
N GLY A 383 -1.32 7.26 1.71
CA GLY A 383 -0.79 8.48 1.10
C GLY A 383 -1.79 9.63 1.09
N ALA A 384 -3.07 9.40 1.39
CA ALA A 384 -4.06 10.48 1.57
C ALA A 384 -3.67 11.43 2.73
N GLY A 385 -2.97 10.92 3.76
CA GLY A 385 -2.37 11.71 4.83
C GLY A 385 -0.99 12.29 4.49
N GLY A 386 -0.46 11.99 3.31
CA GLY A 386 0.86 12.40 2.82
C GLY A 386 1.94 11.33 3.00
N CYS A 387 3.19 11.70 2.73
CA CYS A 387 4.30 10.76 2.59
C CYS A 387 4.54 9.88 3.83
N THR A 388 4.22 10.37 5.03
CA THR A 388 4.42 9.64 6.30
C THR A 388 3.45 8.49 6.53
N ASP A 389 2.38 8.35 5.72
CA ASP A 389 1.56 7.14 5.75
C ASP A 389 2.40 5.90 5.45
N CYS A 390 3.41 6.05 4.58
CA CYS A 390 4.32 4.97 4.19
C CYS A 390 5.76 5.19 4.71
N HIS A 391 6.24 6.44 4.80
CA HIS A 391 7.63 6.78 5.14
C HIS A 391 7.79 7.37 6.55
N ARG A 392 7.26 6.70 7.58
CA ARG A 392 7.59 6.99 8.99
C ARG A 392 8.31 5.79 9.61
N VAL A 393 9.09 6.01 10.67
CA VAL A 393 9.92 4.95 11.32
C VAL A 393 9.14 3.84 12.00
N GLU A 394 7.81 3.89 11.97
CA GLU A 394 6.91 2.86 12.46
C GLU A 394 5.80 2.55 11.44
N SER A 395 6.02 2.95 10.19
CA SER A 395 5.03 2.74 9.13
C SER A 395 4.79 1.24 8.93
N PRO A 396 3.55 0.76 9.07
CA PRO A 396 3.23 -0.64 8.77
C PRO A 396 3.53 -1.01 7.31
N PHE A 397 3.64 -0.04 6.40
CA PHE A 397 3.97 -0.29 4.99
C PHE A 397 5.32 -0.99 4.82
N PHE A 398 6.36 -0.57 5.55
CA PHE A 398 7.70 -1.17 5.48
C PHE A 398 8.08 -1.97 6.72
N LEU A 399 7.56 -1.58 7.89
CA LEU A 399 7.95 -2.14 9.19
C LEU A 399 6.84 -2.96 9.84
N GLY A 400 5.70 -3.12 9.17
CA GLY A 400 4.66 -4.04 9.61
C GLY A 400 5.22 -5.45 9.75
N ALA A 401 4.86 -6.11 10.85
CA ALA A 401 5.22 -7.50 11.08
C ALA A 401 4.52 -8.39 10.06
N VAL A 402 5.30 -9.24 9.41
CA VAL A 402 4.84 -10.28 8.48
C VAL A 402 5.36 -11.60 9.00
N LEU A 403 4.49 -12.62 9.01
CA LEU A 403 4.85 -13.96 9.45
C LEU A 403 5.93 -14.53 8.52
N ALA A 404 7.01 -15.00 9.10
CA ALA A 404 8.08 -15.71 8.41
C ALA A 404 8.00 -17.22 8.68
N GLU A 405 7.64 -17.60 9.91
CA GLU A 405 7.56 -18.98 10.36
C GLU A 405 6.41 -19.11 11.39
N PRO A 406 5.43 -20.02 11.20
CA PRO A 406 4.29 -20.17 12.11
C PRO A 406 4.67 -20.66 13.51
N PHE A 407 5.49 -21.71 13.58
CA PHE A 407 5.79 -22.44 14.83
C PHE A 407 7.30 -22.61 14.97
N ALA A 408 8.01 -21.58 15.45
CA ALA A 408 9.46 -21.57 15.54
C ALA A 408 9.96 -22.04 16.92
N GLY A 409 10.99 -22.88 16.90
CA GLY A 409 11.69 -23.34 18.11
C GLY A 409 10.85 -24.27 19.01
N GLU A 410 11.35 -24.51 20.23
CA GLU A 410 10.72 -25.44 21.18
C GLU A 410 9.40 -24.93 21.77
N GLU A 411 9.19 -23.61 21.80
CA GLU A 411 7.96 -23.00 22.36
C GLU A 411 6.91 -22.68 21.28
N ALA A 412 7.09 -23.17 20.05
CA ALA A 412 6.20 -22.94 18.90
C ALA A 412 5.80 -21.48 18.65
N ARG A 413 6.65 -20.51 19.02
CA ARG A 413 6.30 -19.08 18.88
C ARG A 413 6.41 -18.64 17.42
N PRO A 414 5.52 -17.77 16.95
CA PRO A 414 5.61 -17.28 15.58
C PRO A 414 6.83 -16.37 15.37
N GLY A 415 7.55 -16.62 14.27
CA GLY A 415 8.66 -15.81 13.79
C GLY A 415 8.17 -14.68 12.88
N TRP A 416 8.51 -13.43 13.20
CA TRP A 416 8.09 -12.25 12.46
C TRP A 416 9.26 -11.52 11.82
N ILE A 417 9.04 -11.00 10.61
CA ILE A 417 9.98 -10.14 9.89
C ILE A 417 9.30 -8.83 9.48
N PRO A 418 10.06 -7.73 9.28
CA PRO A 418 9.48 -6.50 8.77
C PRO A 418 9.14 -6.66 7.27
N ASN A 419 8.04 -6.04 6.84
CA ASN A 419 7.54 -6.14 5.46
C ASN A 419 8.57 -5.73 4.39
N HIS A 420 9.49 -4.80 4.68
CA HIS A 420 10.55 -4.42 3.74
C HIS A 420 11.50 -5.58 3.40
N ALA A 421 11.65 -6.56 4.29
CA ALA A 421 12.43 -7.77 4.03
C ALA A 421 11.75 -8.65 2.98
N VAL A 422 10.42 -8.81 3.07
CA VAL A 422 9.60 -9.48 2.04
C VAL A 422 9.71 -8.75 0.70
N LEU A 423 9.74 -7.42 0.73
CA LEU A 423 9.93 -6.60 -0.46
C LEU A 423 11.37 -6.59 -0.98
N GLY A 424 12.33 -7.27 -0.35
CA GLY A 424 13.74 -7.24 -0.75
C GLY A 424 14.35 -5.84 -0.75
N LEU A 425 13.96 -5.00 0.22
CA LEU A 425 14.45 -3.63 0.39
C LEU A 425 15.38 -3.56 1.60
N SER A 426 16.49 -2.84 1.45
CA SER A 426 17.44 -2.62 2.55
C SER A 426 16.84 -1.75 3.65
N SER A 427 17.04 -2.16 4.90
CA SER A 427 16.61 -1.43 6.10
C SER A 427 17.18 -0.01 6.14
N PHE A 428 18.43 0.18 5.68
CA PHE A 428 19.07 1.49 5.59
C PHE A 428 18.30 2.45 4.69
N TRP A 429 17.90 2.01 3.49
CA TRP A 429 17.17 2.88 2.54
C TRP A 429 15.77 3.22 3.04
N VAL A 430 15.09 2.26 3.67
CA VAL A 430 13.79 2.49 4.32
C VAL A 430 13.92 3.51 5.45
N TRP A 431 14.89 3.32 6.34
CA TRP A 431 15.17 4.24 7.44
C TRP A 431 15.53 5.64 6.96
N LEU A 432 16.41 5.75 5.96
CA LEU A 432 16.83 7.03 5.40
C LEU A 432 15.64 7.79 4.77
N GLY A 433 14.76 7.06 4.06
CA GLY A 433 13.51 7.62 3.55
C GLY A 433 12.60 8.09 4.68
N ALA A 434 12.44 7.30 5.73
CA ALA A 434 11.63 7.68 6.89
C ALA A 434 12.18 8.93 7.60
N VAL A 435 13.50 9.02 7.80
CA VAL A 435 14.13 10.20 8.40
C VAL A 435 13.87 11.45 7.58
N ARG A 436 14.04 11.34 6.26
CA ARG A 436 13.84 12.46 5.33
C ARG A 436 12.41 12.97 5.40
N GLU A 437 11.43 12.08 5.29
CA GLU A 437 10.02 12.47 5.22
C GLU A 437 9.43 12.84 6.60
N GLN A 438 9.83 12.18 7.69
CA GLN A 438 9.26 12.39 9.01
C GLN A 438 9.86 13.58 9.75
N TRP A 439 11.15 13.86 9.58
CA TRP A 439 11.85 14.88 10.37
C TRP A 439 12.52 15.96 9.53
N LEU A 440 13.27 15.57 8.50
CA LEU A 440 14.11 16.52 7.77
C LEU A 440 13.29 17.56 7.01
N LYS A 441 12.30 17.12 6.21
CA LYS A 441 11.39 18.02 5.48
C LYS A 441 10.59 18.95 6.40
N PRO A 442 9.92 18.48 7.47
CA PRO A 442 9.27 19.37 8.42
C PRO A 442 10.20 20.42 9.03
N ALA A 443 11.44 20.04 9.36
CA ALA A 443 12.43 20.98 9.88
C ALA A 443 12.85 22.02 8.83
N VAL A 444 13.02 21.63 7.56
CA VAL A 444 13.25 22.55 6.44
C VAL A 444 12.11 23.55 6.30
N TYR A 445 10.85 23.10 6.33
CA TYR A 445 9.68 23.97 6.24
C TYR A 445 9.61 24.96 7.42
N LEU A 446 9.84 24.48 8.65
CA LEU A 446 9.85 25.31 9.84
C LEU A 446 10.97 26.37 9.78
N LEU A 447 12.19 25.96 9.43
CA LEU A 447 13.32 26.89 9.33
C LEU A 447 13.12 27.90 8.20
N THR A 448 12.46 27.52 7.10
CA THR A 448 12.09 28.46 6.03
C THR A 448 11.14 29.52 6.58
N ALA A 449 10.11 29.14 7.36
CA ALA A 449 9.20 30.08 8.01
C ALA A 449 9.94 31.01 9.00
N VAL A 450 10.84 30.46 9.82
CA VAL A 450 11.68 31.25 10.75
C VAL A 450 12.54 32.25 9.98
N LEU A 451 13.16 31.84 8.87
CA LEU A 451 14.02 32.70 8.09
C LEU A 451 13.22 33.84 7.42
N MET A 452 12.03 33.56 6.90
CA MET A 452 11.10 34.59 6.39
C MET A 452 10.72 35.59 7.48
N LEU A 453 10.40 35.10 8.69
CA LEU A 453 10.09 35.95 9.85
C LEU A 453 11.27 36.86 10.22
N LEU A 454 12.50 36.34 10.22
CA LEU A 454 13.72 37.11 10.50
C LEU A 454 13.98 38.18 9.44
N PHE A 455 13.79 37.87 8.15
CA PHE A 455 13.88 38.86 7.08
C PHE A 455 12.82 39.96 7.24
N ALA A 456 11.57 39.59 7.52
CA ALA A 456 10.49 40.54 7.75
C ALA A 456 10.78 41.46 8.94
N ALA A 457 11.24 40.91 10.07
CA ALA A 457 11.61 41.69 11.24
C ALA A 457 12.77 42.66 10.98
N LEU A 458 13.80 42.24 10.24
CA LEU A 458 14.89 43.12 9.82
C LEU A 458 14.40 44.21 8.86
N GLY A 459 13.45 43.90 7.97
CA GLY A 459 12.78 44.88 7.11
C GLY A 459 11.98 45.91 7.91
N ILE A 460 11.18 45.47 8.88
CA ILE A 460 10.43 46.34 9.79
C ILE A 460 11.39 47.24 10.58
N ARG A 461 12.48 46.67 11.12
CA ARG A 461 13.51 47.46 11.81
C ARG A 461 14.07 48.56 10.91
N ARG A 462 14.39 48.22 9.66
CA ARG A 462 14.92 49.18 8.68
C ARG A 462 13.90 50.28 8.39
N LEU A 463 12.64 49.94 8.13
CA LEU A 463 11.57 50.91 7.88
C LEU A 463 11.31 51.80 9.11
N ALA A 464 11.33 51.24 10.31
CA ALA A 464 11.19 51.98 11.56
C ALA A 464 12.30 53.04 11.73
N VAL A 465 13.53 52.72 11.36
CA VAL A 465 14.65 53.69 11.41
C VAL A 465 14.56 54.69 10.26
N GLU A 466 14.41 54.24 9.01
CA GLU A 466 14.50 55.09 7.82
C GLU A 466 13.27 55.97 7.58
N ARG A 467 12.07 55.50 7.94
CA ARG A 467 10.80 56.19 7.64
C ARG A 467 10.14 56.79 8.87
N LEU A 468 10.25 56.14 10.03
CA LEU A 468 9.63 56.60 11.28
C LEU A 468 10.61 57.33 12.21
N GLY A 469 11.90 57.38 11.85
CA GLY A 469 12.93 58.08 12.64
C GLY A 469 13.17 57.48 14.03
N LEU A 470 12.75 56.23 14.27
CA LEU A 470 12.89 55.59 15.57
C LEU A 470 14.37 55.29 15.86
N PRO A 471 14.84 55.49 17.10
CA PRO A 471 16.21 55.14 17.47
C PRO A 471 16.42 53.62 17.31
N LEU A 472 17.60 53.24 16.82
CA LEU A 472 17.94 51.85 16.47
C LEU A 472 17.63 50.85 17.60
N ARG A 473 17.81 51.25 18.86
CA ARG A 473 17.47 50.42 20.03
C ARG A 473 15.97 50.12 20.13
N GLN A 474 15.11 51.10 19.90
CA GLN A 474 13.65 50.91 19.91
C GLN A 474 13.20 50.08 18.70
N ALA A 475 13.73 50.40 17.51
CA ALA A 475 13.45 49.63 16.30
C ALA A 475 13.89 48.15 16.42
N SER A 476 15.05 47.88 17.02
CA SER A 476 15.52 46.51 17.31
C SER A 476 14.63 45.80 18.35
N ARG A 477 14.14 46.49 19.38
CA ARG A 477 13.18 45.92 20.34
C ARG A 477 11.88 45.54 19.66
N MET A 478 11.32 46.41 18.81
CA MET A 478 10.10 46.12 18.03
C MET A 478 10.29 44.91 17.11
N ALA A 479 11.40 44.85 16.39
CA ALA A 479 11.71 43.70 15.54
C ALA A 479 11.90 42.42 16.36
N GLY A 480 12.55 42.51 17.53
CA GLY A 480 12.66 41.41 18.49
C GLY A 480 11.32 40.91 19.00
N THR A 481 10.39 41.81 19.33
CA THR A 481 9.02 41.43 19.75
C THR A 481 8.25 40.75 18.61
N VAL A 482 8.38 41.24 17.36
CA VAL A 482 7.77 40.59 16.19
C VAL A 482 8.27 39.15 16.03
N VAL A 483 9.59 38.93 16.16
CA VAL A 483 10.15 37.57 16.08
C VAL A 483 9.67 36.72 17.25
N ALA A 484 9.70 37.23 18.48
CA ALA A 484 9.25 36.48 19.66
C ALA A 484 7.78 36.08 19.56
N THR A 485 6.90 37.01 19.17
CA THR A 485 5.48 36.74 18.94
C THR A 485 5.28 35.76 17.79
N GLY A 486 5.98 35.93 16.66
CA GLY A 486 5.88 35.01 15.53
C GLY A 486 6.35 33.59 15.86
N LEU A 487 7.44 33.44 16.62
CA LEU A 487 7.89 32.15 17.12
C LEU A 487 6.91 31.53 18.11
N ALA A 488 6.33 32.33 19.01
CA ALA A 488 5.31 31.85 19.96
C ALA A 488 4.04 31.38 19.22
N LEU A 489 3.63 32.10 18.17
CA LEU A 489 2.52 31.69 17.31
C LEU A 489 2.83 30.41 16.55
N LEU A 490 4.02 30.28 15.94
CA LEU A 490 4.45 29.04 15.27
C LEU A 490 4.49 27.86 16.24
N ALA A 491 5.02 28.05 17.45
CA ALA A 491 5.05 27.01 18.48
C ALA A 491 3.64 26.63 18.96
N GLY A 492 2.76 27.62 19.19
CA GLY A 492 1.37 27.39 19.54
C GLY A 492 0.59 26.64 18.45
N LEU A 493 0.84 26.99 17.17
CA LEU A 493 0.26 26.29 16.03
C LEU A 493 0.71 24.83 15.98
N LEU A 494 2.03 24.56 16.10
CA LEU A 494 2.58 23.21 16.16
C LEU A 494 2.02 22.38 17.32
N ALA A 495 1.77 22.99 18.47
CA ALA A 495 1.18 22.33 19.64
C ALA A 495 -0.32 22.05 19.49
N SER A 496 -1.05 22.84 18.69
CA SER A 496 -2.51 22.77 18.59
C SER A 496 -3.05 21.60 17.76
N GLY A 497 -2.22 20.97 16.90
CA GLY A 497 -2.55 19.77 16.11
C GLY A 497 -3.68 19.91 15.07
N GLU A 498 -4.87 20.31 15.51
CA GLU A 498 -6.13 20.33 14.74
C GLU A 498 -6.30 21.59 13.87
N TRP A 499 -5.71 22.72 14.27
CA TRP A 499 -5.83 24.00 13.55
C TRP A 499 -4.78 24.18 12.45
N LEU A 500 -3.71 23.38 12.49
CA LEU A 500 -2.56 23.48 11.59
C LEU A 500 -2.97 23.39 10.09
N PRO A 501 -3.86 22.47 9.67
CA PRO A 501 -4.25 22.35 8.25
C PRO A 501 -5.19 23.46 7.77
N TYR A 502 -5.81 24.21 8.69
CA TYR A 502 -6.78 25.27 8.39
C TYR A 502 -6.11 26.65 8.29
N VAL A 503 -5.11 26.92 9.14
CA VAL A 503 -4.42 28.22 9.21
C VAL A 503 -3.12 28.23 8.39
N LEU A 504 -2.48 27.07 8.21
CA LEU A 504 -1.23 26.94 7.45
C LEU A 504 -1.42 26.08 6.20
N VAL A 505 -0.52 26.24 5.24
CA VAL A 505 -0.44 25.40 4.05
C VAL A 505 -0.31 23.94 4.49
N ARG A 506 -1.22 23.07 4.05
CA ARG A 506 -1.18 21.63 4.37
C ARG A 506 0.17 21.07 3.97
N ARG A 507 0.74 20.22 4.81
CA ARG A 507 2.01 19.54 4.49
C ARG A 507 1.98 18.87 3.13
N LEU A 508 0.88 18.19 2.79
CA LEU A 508 0.70 17.56 1.48
C LEU A 508 0.89 18.54 0.32
N THR A 509 0.43 19.79 0.47
CA THR A 509 0.61 20.83 -0.55
C THR A 509 2.07 21.28 -0.65
N LEU A 510 2.80 21.36 0.46
CA LEU A 510 4.24 21.65 0.46
C LEU A 510 5.02 20.51 -0.19
N ASP A 511 4.70 19.27 0.16
CA ASP A 511 5.33 18.07 -0.41
C ASP A 511 5.04 17.93 -1.91
N ALA A 512 3.82 18.25 -2.37
CA ALA A 512 3.47 18.28 -3.79
C ALA A 512 4.25 19.35 -4.57
N ASN A 513 4.59 20.47 -3.92
CA ASN A 513 5.32 21.58 -4.51
C ASN A 513 6.78 21.63 -4.04
N HIS A 514 7.33 20.49 -3.62
CA HIS A 514 8.56 20.46 -2.86
C HIS A 514 9.74 21.12 -3.59
N ALA A 515 9.85 20.93 -4.91
CA ALA A 515 10.86 21.59 -5.73
C ALA A 515 10.82 23.13 -5.60
N TRP A 516 9.63 23.73 -5.68
CA TRP A 516 9.45 25.17 -5.52
C TRP A 516 9.72 25.63 -4.08
N THR A 517 9.29 24.85 -3.09
CA THR A 517 9.57 25.18 -1.68
C THR A 517 11.07 25.15 -1.37
N SER A 518 11.81 24.18 -1.92
CA SER A 518 13.26 24.08 -1.75
C SER A 518 14.00 25.20 -2.49
N LEU A 519 13.54 25.61 -3.68
CA LEU A 519 14.08 26.78 -4.38
C LEU A 519 13.88 28.08 -3.59
N LEU A 520 12.70 28.29 -3.02
CA LEU A 520 12.44 29.44 -2.14
C LEU A 520 13.36 29.42 -0.91
N ALA A 521 13.48 28.25 -0.26
CA ALA A 521 14.36 28.08 0.90
C ALA A 521 15.83 28.39 0.57
N LEU A 522 16.33 27.90 -0.56
CA LEU A 522 17.69 28.17 -1.04
C LEU A 522 17.88 29.64 -1.41
N ALA A 523 16.89 30.29 -2.03
CA ALA A 523 16.96 31.72 -2.35
C ALA A 523 17.03 32.58 -1.07
N LEU A 524 16.21 32.27 -0.07
CA LEU A 524 16.24 32.95 1.23
C LEU A 524 17.57 32.73 1.95
N ALA A 525 18.08 31.50 1.99
CA ALA A 525 19.38 31.20 2.57
C ALA A 525 20.52 31.93 1.82
N GLY A 526 20.52 31.89 0.49
CA GLY A 526 21.49 32.59 -0.36
C GLY A 526 21.47 34.10 -0.17
N ALA A 527 20.29 34.70 0.02
CA ALA A 527 20.17 36.13 0.32
C ALA A 527 20.93 36.53 1.60
N THR A 528 21.06 35.64 2.59
CA THR A 528 21.84 35.92 3.81
C THR A 528 23.34 36.04 3.54
N VAL A 529 23.86 35.34 2.52
CA VAL A 529 25.27 35.38 2.11
C VAL A 529 25.60 36.72 1.44
N LEU A 530 24.64 37.28 0.69
CA LEU A 530 24.78 38.58 0.00
C LEU A 530 24.82 39.76 0.99
N LEU A 531 24.34 39.58 2.22
CA LEU A 531 24.38 40.62 3.24
C LEU A 531 25.82 40.81 3.74
N ARG A 532 26.39 42.01 3.52
CA ARG A 532 27.75 42.34 4.02
C ARG A 532 27.91 42.02 5.52
N PRO A 533 29.02 41.40 5.95
CA PRO A 533 29.26 41.09 7.35
C PRO A 533 29.53 42.38 8.14
N ALA A 534 28.47 42.93 8.76
CA ALA A 534 28.55 44.08 9.64
C ALA A 534 29.10 43.70 11.05
N GLY A 535 29.49 44.69 11.87
CA GLY A 535 29.99 44.50 13.25
C GLY A 535 31.51 44.44 13.39
N SER A 536 32.01 44.35 14.63
CA SER A 536 33.44 44.32 14.99
C SER A 536 33.83 42.99 15.68
N GLY A 537 35.12 42.65 15.66
CA GLY A 537 35.68 41.51 16.39
C GLY A 537 35.05 40.14 16.06
N PHE A 538 34.59 39.44 17.09
CA PHE A 538 34.08 38.07 17.04
C PHE A 538 32.83 37.92 16.15
N LEU A 539 31.86 38.83 16.21
CA LEU A 539 30.61 38.75 15.45
C LEU A 539 30.82 38.81 13.94
N ARG A 540 31.79 39.61 13.49
CA ARG A 540 32.17 39.68 12.07
C ARG A 540 32.77 38.35 11.59
N ARG A 541 33.63 37.72 12.41
CA ARG A 541 34.23 36.41 12.12
C ARG A 541 33.17 35.31 12.08
N ALA A 542 32.29 35.26 13.08
CA ALA A 542 31.19 34.31 13.13
C ALA A 542 30.27 34.40 11.90
N ARG A 543 29.89 35.62 11.48
CA ARG A 543 29.06 35.82 10.28
C ARG A 543 29.76 35.41 8.98
N ARG A 544 31.09 35.58 8.87
CA ARG A 544 31.85 35.07 7.71
C ARG A 544 31.83 33.53 7.67
N ILE A 545 32.02 32.88 8.82
CA ILE A 545 31.95 31.42 8.92
C ILE A 545 30.54 30.94 8.56
N LEU A 546 29.49 31.53 9.13
CA LEU A 546 28.11 31.19 8.82
C LEU A 546 27.78 31.43 7.33
N GLY A 547 28.26 32.53 6.75
CA GLY A 547 28.10 32.81 5.32
C GLY A 547 28.81 31.79 4.43
N PHE A 548 30.03 31.37 4.79
CA PHE A 548 30.76 30.32 4.10
C PHE A 548 30.03 28.96 4.20
N VAL A 549 29.60 28.57 5.40
CA VAL A 549 28.80 27.34 5.62
C VAL A 549 27.52 27.37 4.80
N THR A 550 26.81 28.51 4.78
CA THR A 550 25.59 28.68 3.98
C THR A 550 25.88 28.52 2.49
N ALA A 551 26.94 29.15 1.98
CA ALA A 551 27.31 29.05 0.56
C ALA A 551 27.67 27.62 0.15
N VAL A 552 28.46 26.91 0.97
CA VAL A 552 28.81 25.50 0.74
C VAL A 552 27.56 24.61 0.77
N ALA A 553 26.68 24.81 1.75
CA ALA A 553 25.45 24.04 1.89
C ALA A 553 24.47 24.27 0.72
N VAL A 554 24.32 25.53 0.26
CA VAL A 554 23.55 25.86 -0.95
C VAL A 554 24.17 25.19 -2.18
N GLY A 555 25.49 25.25 -2.35
CA GLY A 555 26.19 24.60 -3.45
C GLY A 555 25.98 23.07 -3.47
N LEU A 556 26.06 22.42 -2.31
CA LEU A 556 25.78 21.00 -2.16
C LEU A 556 24.32 20.66 -2.47
N ALA A 557 23.36 21.45 -1.97
CA ALA A 557 21.95 21.26 -2.24
C ALA A 557 21.64 21.38 -3.75
N LEU A 558 22.23 22.37 -4.43
CA LEU A 558 22.09 22.54 -5.88
C LEU A 558 22.71 21.37 -6.66
N LEU A 559 23.87 20.88 -6.23
CA LEU A 559 24.50 19.69 -6.81
C LEU A 559 23.61 18.44 -6.65
N CYS A 560 23.08 18.21 -5.44
CA CYS A 560 22.15 17.12 -5.18
C CYS A 560 20.87 17.24 -6.03
N GLY A 561 20.30 18.45 -6.12
CA GLY A 561 19.17 18.74 -6.99
C GLY A 561 19.47 18.41 -8.46
N ALA A 562 20.64 18.78 -8.97
CA ALA A 562 21.07 18.43 -10.33
C ALA A 562 21.21 16.92 -10.53
N LEU A 563 21.82 16.20 -9.58
CA LEU A 563 21.96 14.74 -9.63
C LEU A 563 20.60 14.02 -9.70
N MET A 564 19.57 14.54 -9.03
CA MET A 564 18.22 13.99 -9.07
C MET A 564 17.58 14.01 -10.48
N PHE A 565 18.00 14.94 -11.34
CA PHE A 565 17.50 15.02 -12.73
C PHE A 565 18.22 14.08 -13.69
N LEU A 566 19.47 13.71 -13.41
CA LEU A 566 20.29 12.92 -14.33
C LEU A 566 19.76 11.49 -14.55
N LYS A 567 19.13 10.89 -13.52
CA LYS A 567 18.50 9.54 -13.57
C LYS A 567 19.33 8.47 -14.31
N LEU A 568 20.65 8.50 -14.17
CA LEU A 568 21.55 7.54 -14.82
C LEU A 568 21.65 6.27 -13.96
N ASP A 569 21.43 5.10 -14.55
CA ASP A 569 21.47 3.81 -13.85
C ASP A 569 22.84 3.55 -13.20
N ALA A 570 23.94 3.97 -13.85
CA ALA A 570 25.30 3.82 -13.34
C ALA A 570 25.56 4.53 -12.00
N ILE A 571 24.73 5.51 -11.63
CA ILE A 571 24.82 6.28 -10.39
C ILE A 571 23.50 6.26 -9.62
N ALA A 572 22.71 5.18 -9.75
CA ALA A 572 21.39 5.08 -9.12
C ALA A 572 21.44 5.27 -7.59
N ASP A 573 22.42 4.69 -6.90
CA ASP A 573 22.57 4.83 -5.45
C ASP A 573 22.99 6.24 -5.04
N LEU A 574 23.87 6.88 -5.81
CA LEU A 574 24.23 8.28 -5.61
C LEU A 574 23.02 9.19 -5.83
N THR A 575 22.21 8.89 -6.84
CA THR A 575 20.96 9.61 -7.12
C THR A 575 19.96 9.46 -5.98
N ARG A 576 19.84 8.26 -5.38
CA ARG A 576 19.00 8.02 -4.18
C ARG A 576 19.49 8.82 -2.98
N LEU A 577 20.80 8.85 -2.74
CA LEU A 577 21.40 9.67 -1.68
C LEU A 577 21.16 11.16 -1.91
N ALA A 578 21.16 11.61 -3.16
CA ALA A 578 20.95 13.01 -3.50
C ALA A 578 19.60 13.56 -3.00
N TYR A 579 18.55 12.73 -2.92
CA TYR A 579 17.27 13.16 -2.34
C TYR A 579 17.41 13.56 -0.86
N SER A 580 18.16 12.80 -0.07
CA SER A 580 18.40 13.13 1.34
C SER A 580 19.50 14.20 1.49
N GLY A 581 20.46 14.22 0.57
CA GLY A 581 21.51 15.24 0.49
C GLY A 581 20.97 16.65 0.20
N LEU A 582 19.98 16.76 -0.70
CA LEU A 582 19.25 18.01 -0.97
C LEU A 582 18.67 18.56 0.33
N GLU A 583 17.87 17.75 1.02
CA GLU A 583 17.17 18.17 2.23
C GLU A 583 18.14 18.53 3.37
N LEU A 584 19.24 17.78 3.52
CA LEU A 584 20.27 18.09 4.50
C LEU A 584 20.99 19.40 4.16
N GLY A 585 21.32 19.62 2.89
CA GLY A 585 21.95 20.84 2.41
C GLY A 585 21.06 22.07 2.64
N VAL A 586 19.77 21.96 2.31
CA VAL A 586 18.78 23.03 2.56
C VAL A 586 18.66 23.31 4.07
N LEU A 587 18.55 22.27 4.91
CA LEU A 587 18.48 22.41 6.36
C LEU A 587 19.67 23.20 6.91
N VAL A 588 20.89 22.80 6.55
CA VAL A 588 22.13 23.44 7.02
C VAL A 588 22.21 24.89 6.53
N ALA A 589 21.86 25.15 5.27
CA ALA A 589 21.84 26.50 4.70
C ALA A 589 20.85 27.41 5.44
N LEU A 590 19.63 26.92 5.72
CA LEU A 590 18.61 27.66 6.46
C LEU A 590 19.03 27.90 7.91
N ALA A 591 19.59 26.90 8.60
CA ALA A 591 20.02 27.03 9.99
C ALA A 591 21.16 28.05 10.14
N ALA A 592 22.17 27.97 9.28
CA ALA A 592 23.29 28.92 9.26
C ALA A 592 22.82 30.34 8.88
N GLY A 593 21.91 30.45 7.91
CA GLY A 593 21.28 31.71 7.51
C GLY A 593 20.47 32.33 8.65
N ALA A 594 19.65 31.54 9.35
CA ALA A 594 18.84 31.99 10.49
C ALA A 594 19.73 32.46 11.65
N ALA A 595 20.80 31.73 11.97
CA ALA A 595 21.79 32.16 12.96
C ALA A 595 22.46 33.48 12.55
N SER A 596 22.83 33.63 11.28
CA SER A 596 23.41 34.87 10.74
C SER A 596 22.46 36.06 10.91
N LEU A 597 21.18 35.91 10.53
CA LEU A 597 20.18 36.97 10.70
C LEU A 597 19.85 37.25 12.17
N GLY A 598 19.77 36.22 13.02
CA GLY A 598 19.54 36.35 14.45
C GLY A 598 20.61 37.23 15.12
N THR A 599 21.90 37.00 14.81
CA THR A 599 22.96 37.88 15.31
C THR A 599 22.84 39.32 14.81
N ARG A 600 22.25 39.56 13.63
CA ARG A 600 22.02 40.92 13.09
C ARG A 600 20.88 41.64 13.78
N LEU A 601 19.87 40.90 14.24
CA LEU A 601 18.72 41.44 14.97
C LEU A 601 19.13 41.96 16.35
N VAL A 602 19.97 41.21 17.06
CA VAL A 602 20.46 41.53 18.41
C VAL A 602 21.49 42.67 18.41
N GLN A 603 22.17 42.91 17.28
CA GLN A 603 23.14 44.01 17.19
C GLN A 603 22.44 45.38 17.23
N THR A 604 22.72 46.17 18.26
CA THR A 604 22.19 47.54 18.46
C THR A 604 23.21 48.64 18.27
N ASP A 605 24.48 48.31 18.00
CA ASP A 605 25.52 49.32 17.81
C ASP A 605 25.44 49.92 16.40
N PRO A 606 25.47 51.27 16.29
CA PRO A 606 25.43 51.99 15.03
C PRO A 606 26.79 51.88 14.33
N GLY A 607 27.14 50.69 13.87
CA GLY A 607 28.26 50.49 12.97
C GLY A 607 27.86 50.73 11.51
N PHE A 608 27.15 51.82 11.21
CA PHE A 608 26.94 52.36 9.85
C PHE A 608 26.15 53.69 9.93
N GLY A 609 26.86 54.81 9.85
CA GLY A 609 26.27 56.15 9.88
C GLY A 609 27.23 57.28 9.50
N ALA A 610 28.35 56.98 8.82
CA ALA A 610 29.29 57.99 8.34
C ALA A 610 29.98 57.47 7.06
N ASP A 611 29.23 57.42 5.96
CA ASP A 611 29.79 57.31 4.61
C ASP A 611 28.83 58.04 3.67
N ARG A 612 28.85 59.38 3.77
CA ARG A 612 28.42 60.38 2.76
C ARG A 612 28.60 61.79 3.33
N ALA A 613 29.84 62.24 3.44
CA ALA A 613 30.22 63.66 3.53
C ALA A 613 31.74 63.79 3.51
N ALA A 614 32.39 63.41 2.42
CA ALA A 614 33.77 63.79 2.14
C ALA A 614 33.96 63.77 0.62
N ASP A 615 33.73 64.92 0.02
CA ASP A 615 34.42 65.42 -1.17
C ASP A 615 33.93 66.85 -1.42
N GLY A 616 34.51 67.79 -0.68
CA GLY A 616 34.56 69.17 -1.08
C GLY A 616 36.01 69.51 -1.44
N PRO A 617 36.31 70.08 -2.61
CA PRO A 617 37.59 70.72 -2.83
C PRO A 617 37.45 72.23 -2.59
N ALA A 618 38.31 72.75 -1.72
CA ALA A 618 38.60 74.17 -1.57
C ALA A 618 39.29 74.74 -2.83
N GLY A 619 39.04 76.03 -3.13
CA GLY A 619 39.65 76.81 -4.22
C GLY A 619 41.19 76.92 -4.12
N SER A 620 41.93 77.42 -5.11
CA SER A 620 41.79 78.63 -5.94
C SER A 620 42.89 78.56 -7.04
N THR A 621 42.79 79.12 -8.26
CA THR A 621 42.90 80.55 -8.61
C THR A 621 42.89 80.74 -10.14
N ARG A 622 42.45 81.95 -10.56
CA ARG A 622 42.79 82.71 -11.80
C ARG A 622 42.17 82.30 -13.16
N GLY A 623 41.17 83.09 -13.57
CA GLY A 623 41.35 84.19 -14.54
C GLY A 623 41.13 83.88 -16.03
N GLY A 624 40.24 84.66 -16.67
CA GLY A 624 40.27 84.89 -18.12
C GLY A 624 38.91 84.79 -18.82
N ASP A 625 38.31 85.94 -19.11
CA ASP A 625 37.15 86.12 -19.97
C ASP A 625 37.32 85.50 -21.37
N THR A 626 36.23 84.99 -21.95
CA THR A 626 35.68 85.39 -23.28
C THR A 626 34.53 84.46 -23.72
N VAL A 627 33.52 85.07 -24.32
CA VAL A 627 32.27 84.52 -24.91
C VAL A 627 32.26 84.99 -26.39
N PRO A 628 31.42 84.53 -27.36
CA PRO A 628 30.68 83.27 -27.60
C PRO A 628 30.94 82.67 -29.02
N ARG A 629 30.33 81.51 -29.37
CA ARG A 629 29.33 81.36 -30.48
C ARG A 629 29.12 79.89 -30.93
N GLY A 630 27.84 79.55 -31.14
CA GLY A 630 27.32 78.57 -32.12
C GLY A 630 27.53 77.08 -31.77
N ALA A 631 26.69 76.13 -32.15
CA ALA A 631 25.48 76.14 -32.97
C ALA A 631 24.83 74.73 -32.87
N VAL A 632 23.51 74.68 -33.09
CA VAL A 632 22.76 73.58 -33.74
C VAL A 632 22.43 72.30 -32.93
N VAL A 633 21.11 72.12 -32.78
CA VAL A 633 20.34 70.89 -32.46
C VAL A 633 19.82 70.29 -33.78
N PRO A 634 19.67 68.96 -33.91
CA PRO A 634 18.33 68.36 -34.02
C PRO A 634 18.23 67.03 -33.22
N SER A 635 17.33 66.87 -32.26
CA SER A 635 15.93 66.40 -32.38
C SER A 635 15.73 65.12 -33.21
N VAL A 636 15.48 64.00 -32.54
CA VAL A 636 14.72 62.87 -33.08
C VAL A 636 13.64 62.47 -32.06
N GLN A 637 12.40 62.46 -32.54
CA GLN A 637 11.16 62.16 -31.81
C GLN A 637 10.95 60.64 -31.59
N PRO A 638 10.07 60.26 -30.64
CA PRO A 638 9.66 58.87 -30.40
C PRO A 638 8.51 58.45 -31.32
N LEU A 639 8.50 57.17 -31.72
CA LEU A 639 7.41 56.56 -32.49
C LEU A 639 6.27 56.12 -31.57
N VAL A 640 5.06 56.58 -31.89
CA VAL A 640 3.76 56.10 -31.40
C VAL A 640 2.94 55.65 -32.62
N PHE A 641 2.31 54.48 -32.53
CA PHE A 641 1.14 54.04 -33.30
C PHE A 641 0.30 53.20 -32.31
N VAL A 642 -0.84 53.64 -31.78
CA VAL A 642 -2.21 53.76 -32.33
C VAL A 642 -2.72 52.48 -33.02
N GLY A 643 -3.50 51.70 -32.26
CA GLY A 643 -4.94 51.50 -32.49
C GLY A 643 -5.41 50.53 -33.58
N GLY A 644 -6.16 49.51 -33.15
CA GLY A 644 -7.02 48.71 -34.02
C GLY A 644 -7.77 47.64 -33.24
N ALA A 645 -9.01 47.94 -32.85
CA ALA A 645 -9.97 47.05 -32.21
C ALA A 645 -10.74 46.22 -33.25
N ASP A 646 -11.11 45.00 -32.88
CA ASP A 646 -12.26 44.16 -33.29
C ASP A 646 -11.89 42.73 -32.82
N GLY A 647 -12.64 41.94 -32.05
CA GLY A 647 -14.07 41.87 -31.78
C GLY A 647 -14.44 40.38 -31.86
N ILE A 648 -15.21 39.88 -30.86
CA ILE A 648 -16.06 38.66 -30.93
C ILE A 648 -15.25 37.33 -30.76
N ARG A 649 -15.45 36.43 -29.79
CA ARG A 649 -16.69 35.78 -29.31
C ARG A 649 -16.38 34.85 -28.12
N THR A 650 -17.24 34.88 -27.12
CA THR A 650 -17.37 33.91 -26.03
C THR A 650 -18.22 32.71 -26.45
N HIS A 651 -17.76 31.49 -26.17
CA HIS A 651 -18.56 30.30 -25.86
C HIS A 651 -17.72 29.53 -24.81
N GLY A 652 -18.20 29.13 -23.65
CA GLY A 652 -19.54 28.63 -23.34
C GLY A 652 -19.54 27.11 -23.48
N LEU A 653 -18.87 26.41 -22.55
CA LEU A 653 -19.21 25.11 -21.95
C LEU A 653 -18.19 24.78 -20.85
#